data_AF-A0A949WU55-F1
#
_entry.id   AF-A0A949WU55-F1
#
_cell.length_a   1.000
_cell.length_b   1.000
_cell.length_c   1.000
_cell.angle_alpha   90.00
_cell.angle_beta   90.00
_cell.angle_gamma   90.00
#
_symmetry.space_group_name_H-M   'P 1'
#
loop_
_entity.id
_entity.type
_entity.pdbx_description
1 polymer ?
#
loop_
_entity_poly.entity_id
_entity_poly.type
_entity_poly.pdbx_seq_one_letter_code
_entity_poly.pdbx_strand_id
1 'polypeptide(L)'
;MNKSELVGVLKSKKLVLLVAAAAVAGTLGTIKVQASPVVTRYNGMDRYETAAKVCEDGWKQDTDYAVIVNGENFPDALSAAPLAKKYDAPILLTGAEILNPYTSSELTRLNVKNVFIIGGKGVVSQSIEDALKAKKIKVTRLGGSDRYETAIQVAAKIGKHDEVAIINGNNFKDGMSIASIAALKGMPIILTDGTSLSSSVKKYLGNTSKMSQIYVIGDQNMISDNAISGLSNVKRIGYGNDYERNTSIIEAFQNEVDTNTLYIASAKDFPDSLGASALAPSTSSPVLFVDSPMDNSTQDFLKKHIVTKLKILGGNGSVSYATELAAQDLPLAVGSTQNITDTILQNEKYTPRQTIIITATDGTKKEVAVDWNLTKVNTTKPGIYNFLGKINGTDKTVYATLTVKPIPYKINDITDTADSRETYQIPSTVTAQMTDGTWAEVPVNWDYGTQSSNKPGVYVFNGTVDKYSKKVKLTLNINPASIVASIPDFKKVFATTDEMNDYISSDMPSQVIALMQDGSSTAFDVDWDAASTLIKGSRKGTHILKGTVPDCGKRVSYLMIVTSEGGVDLDPNNSGNSGNNGGNSNSPSRDIGELSPIVQGDVYPTQITDPLTNKKVKVTWKTGVSIGTSSNITTDASQYLDDCRIATMRLEGVTSNGTKVAATIGIIPKVIGITSDYTNPNATNTSYSPTTPIPITISASGVIKMEDIKLYAIISNPQGVTPLYKLVKVSLWNPPVISPSDSASYTVQATIDYYNSGVPVPVVIKVQ
;
A
#
# COMPACT_ATOMS: atom_id res chain seq x y z
N MET A 1 26.53 40.74 11.11
CA MET A 1 27.36 40.81 9.88
C MET A 1 26.88 41.98 9.05
N ASN A 2 27.79 42.69 8.38
CA ASN A 2 27.47 43.95 7.70
C ASN A 2 27.18 43.76 6.21
N LYS A 3 26.45 44.72 5.64
CA LYS A 3 25.85 44.66 4.28
C LYS A 3 26.86 44.58 3.12
N SER A 4 28.16 44.71 3.41
CA SER A 4 29.27 44.72 2.44
C SER A 4 29.69 43.34 1.93
N GLU A 5 29.57 42.29 2.75
CA GLU A 5 30.09 40.94 2.40
C GLU A 5 29.27 40.25 1.30
N LEU A 6 28.00 40.61 1.14
CA LEU A 6 27.09 39.99 0.17
C LEU A 6 27.41 40.34 -1.31
N VAL A 7 28.22 41.38 -1.54
CA VAL A 7 28.49 41.91 -2.90
C VAL A 7 29.51 41.07 -3.67
N GLY A 8 30.30 40.23 -3.00
CA GLY A 8 31.36 39.44 -3.64
C GLY A 8 30.88 38.25 -4.49
N VAL A 9 29.71 37.68 -4.19
CA VAL A 9 29.34 36.32 -4.65
C VAL A 9 28.59 36.30 -6.00
N LEU A 10 27.94 37.40 -6.40
CA LEU A 10 26.98 37.42 -7.51
C LEU A 10 27.55 37.83 -8.88
N LYS A 11 28.81 37.48 -9.18
CA LYS A 11 29.41 37.71 -10.53
C LYS A 11 29.21 36.56 -11.53
N SER A 12 28.54 35.47 -11.14
CA SER A 12 28.24 34.35 -12.05
C SER A 12 26.91 34.57 -12.81
N LYS A 13 26.99 34.86 -14.12
CA LYS A 13 25.80 34.93 -15.01
C LYS A 13 25.01 33.60 -15.04
N LYS A 14 25.64 32.47 -14.74
CA LYS A 14 24.94 31.16 -14.64
C LYS A 14 24.05 31.05 -13.40
N LEU A 15 24.41 31.72 -12.29
CA LEU A 15 23.65 31.65 -11.04
C LEU A 15 22.35 32.45 -11.11
N VAL A 16 22.39 33.62 -11.75
CA VAL A 16 21.18 34.46 -11.98
C VAL A 16 20.16 33.72 -12.85
N LEU A 17 20.61 32.97 -13.87
CA LEU A 17 19.73 32.15 -14.70
C LEU A 17 19.08 30.99 -13.92
N LEU A 18 19.80 30.38 -12.99
CA LEU A 18 19.28 29.32 -12.11
C LEU A 18 18.21 29.83 -11.15
N VAL A 19 18.40 31.01 -10.54
CA VAL A 19 17.39 31.64 -9.68
C VAL A 19 16.17 32.09 -10.48
N ALA A 20 16.36 32.62 -11.70
CA ALA A 20 15.25 32.96 -12.60
C ALA A 20 14.45 31.72 -13.04
N ALA A 21 15.12 30.60 -13.36
CA ALA A 21 14.46 29.34 -13.68
C ALA A 21 13.65 28.79 -12.50
N ALA A 22 14.18 28.88 -11.28
CA ALA A 22 13.45 28.50 -10.06
C ALA A 22 12.22 29.39 -9.81
N ALA A 23 12.31 30.70 -10.10
CA ALA A 23 11.19 31.62 -9.96
C ALA A 23 10.06 31.34 -10.97
N VAL A 24 10.40 31.03 -12.23
CA VAL A 24 9.41 30.68 -13.27
C VAL A 24 8.80 29.29 -13.04
N ALA A 25 9.56 28.35 -12.47
CA ALA A 25 9.01 27.07 -12.01
C ALA A 25 7.98 27.21 -10.88
N GLY A 26 7.96 28.34 -10.16
CA GLY A 26 7.02 28.61 -9.06
C GLY A 26 5.60 29.00 -9.50
N THR A 27 5.37 29.35 -10.77
CA THR A 27 4.03 29.74 -11.29
C THR A 27 3.40 28.72 -12.22
N LEU A 28 4.12 27.64 -12.56
CA LEU A 28 3.49 26.41 -13.04
C LEU A 28 2.81 25.74 -11.85
N GLY A 29 1.56 26.15 -11.58
CA GLY A 29 0.74 25.59 -10.51
C GLY A 29 0.76 24.07 -10.58
N THR A 30 1.14 23.42 -9.48
CA THR A 30 1.38 21.97 -9.46
C THR A 30 0.11 21.24 -9.87
N ILE A 31 0.09 20.69 -11.09
CA ILE A 31 -0.95 19.77 -11.53
C ILE A 31 -0.88 18.59 -10.56
N LYS A 32 -1.82 18.53 -9.61
CA LYS A 32 -1.99 17.37 -8.75
C LYS A 32 -2.42 16.23 -9.64
N VAL A 33 -1.46 15.44 -10.15
CA VAL A 33 -1.74 14.21 -10.88
C VAL A 33 -2.57 13.33 -9.95
N GLN A 34 -3.85 13.20 -10.26
CA GLN A 34 -4.79 12.44 -9.48
C GLN A 34 -4.68 10.97 -9.90
N ALA A 35 -4.61 10.08 -8.92
CA ALA A 35 -4.90 8.67 -9.16
C ALA A 35 -6.41 8.51 -9.27
N SER A 36 -6.96 8.75 -10.48
CA SER A 36 -8.34 8.41 -10.81
C SER A 36 -8.58 6.91 -10.54
N PRO A 37 -9.77 6.49 -10.08
CA PRO A 37 -10.04 5.10 -9.74
C PRO A 37 -9.79 4.16 -10.93
N VAL A 38 -9.20 2.99 -10.68
CA VAL A 38 -9.03 1.97 -11.71
C VAL A 38 -10.39 1.39 -12.07
N VAL A 39 -10.89 1.74 -13.25
CA VAL A 39 -12.19 1.26 -13.73
C VAL A 39 -12.08 -0.18 -14.24
N THR A 40 -13.13 -0.96 -14.01
CA THR A 40 -13.38 -2.24 -14.67
C THR A 40 -14.89 -2.33 -14.92
N ARG A 41 -15.29 -2.50 -16.18
CA ARG A 41 -16.71 -2.63 -16.56
C ARG A 41 -17.03 -4.09 -16.86
N TYR A 42 -18.09 -4.60 -16.24
CA TYR A 42 -18.69 -5.90 -16.52
C TYR A 42 -19.96 -5.64 -17.33
N ASN A 43 -19.90 -5.94 -18.62
CA ASN A 43 -21.04 -5.81 -19.52
C ASN A 43 -20.99 -6.89 -20.59
N GLY A 44 -22.16 -7.26 -21.08
CA GLY A 44 -22.33 -7.98 -22.33
C GLY A 44 -23.37 -7.30 -23.23
N MET A 45 -23.89 -8.05 -24.19
CA MET A 45 -25.03 -7.63 -25.02
C MET A 45 -26.35 -7.57 -24.22
N ASP A 46 -26.45 -8.35 -23.14
CA ASP A 46 -27.64 -8.41 -22.29
C ASP A 46 -27.28 -8.60 -20.79
N ARG A 47 -28.33 -8.73 -19.97
CA ARG A 47 -28.25 -9.01 -18.52
C ARG A 47 -27.58 -10.35 -18.20
N TYR A 48 -27.78 -11.36 -19.05
CA TYR A 48 -27.29 -12.72 -18.84
C TYR A 48 -25.78 -12.82 -19.05
N GLU A 49 -25.27 -12.22 -20.12
CA GLU A 49 -23.84 -12.07 -20.36
C GLU A 49 -23.20 -11.13 -19.33
N THR A 50 -23.86 -10.05 -18.93
CA THR A 50 -23.37 -9.15 -17.87
C THR A 50 -23.17 -9.90 -16.55
N ALA A 51 -24.13 -10.74 -16.13
CA ALA A 51 -23.97 -11.60 -14.96
C ALA A 51 -22.87 -12.67 -15.16
N ALA A 52 -22.71 -13.21 -16.36
CA ALA A 52 -21.59 -14.10 -16.67
C ALA A 52 -20.23 -13.38 -16.59
N LYS A 53 -20.11 -12.11 -16.98
CA LYS A 53 -18.87 -11.33 -16.83
C LYS A 53 -18.53 -11.01 -15.37
N VAL A 54 -19.53 -10.83 -14.52
CA VAL A 54 -19.35 -10.77 -13.06
C VAL A 54 -18.90 -12.14 -12.51
N CYS A 55 -19.48 -13.23 -13.01
CA CYS A 55 -19.12 -14.60 -12.64
C CYS A 55 -17.68 -14.97 -13.05
N GLU A 56 -17.27 -14.60 -14.28
CA GLU A 56 -15.90 -14.69 -14.78
C GLU A 56 -14.90 -13.91 -13.92
N ASP A 57 -15.32 -12.83 -13.24
CA ASP A 57 -14.43 -12.09 -12.34
C ASP A 57 -14.30 -12.70 -10.95
N GLY A 58 -15.42 -13.09 -10.34
CA GLY A 58 -15.42 -13.67 -9.00
C GLY A 58 -14.85 -15.08 -8.93
N TRP A 59 -15.28 -15.94 -9.85
CA TRP A 59 -15.03 -17.37 -9.78
C TRP A 59 -14.00 -17.78 -10.84
N LYS A 60 -12.72 -17.57 -10.50
CA LYS A 60 -11.56 -17.92 -11.34
C LYS A 60 -11.19 -19.42 -11.29
N GLN A 61 -11.85 -20.22 -10.44
CA GLN A 61 -11.61 -21.64 -10.18
C GLN A 61 -12.96 -22.36 -10.05
N ASP A 62 -12.99 -23.71 -10.12
CA ASP A 62 -14.17 -24.53 -9.86
C ASP A 62 -14.91 -24.13 -8.56
N THR A 63 -16.25 -24.20 -8.56
CA THR A 63 -17.08 -24.11 -7.34
C THR A 63 -18.17 -25.17 -7.33
N ASP A 64 -18.44 -25.75 -6.16
CA ASP A 64 -19.45 -26.81 -6.00
C ASP A 64 -20.89 -26.32 -6.13
N TYR A 65 -21.13 -25.00 -6.10
CA TYR A 65 -22.44 -24.39 -6.01
C TYR A 65 -22.62 -23.21 -6.98
N ALA A 66 -23.82 -23.09 -7.56
CA ALA A 66 -24.30 -21.85 -8.17
C ALA A 66 -25.74 -21.56 -7.74
N VAL A 67 -26.14 -20.28 -7.79
CA VAL A 67 -27.51 -19.83 -7.57
C VAL A 67 -28.09 -19.37 -8.90
N ILE A 68 -29.27 -19.87 -9.27
CA ILE A 68 -29.97 -19.51 -10.51
C ILE A 68 -31.27 -18.80 -10.17
N VAL A 69 -31.47 -17.65 -10.82
CA VAL A 69 -32.62 -16.75 -10.63
C VAL A 69 -33.17 -16.32 -11.99
N ASN A 70 -34.45 -15.93 -12.04
CA ASN A 70 -35.02 -15.34 -13.24
C ASN A 70 -34.44 -13.91 -13.45
N GLY A 71 -33.91 -13.63 -14.65
CA GLY A 71 -33.32 -12.33 -15.01
C GLY A 71 -34.33 -11.27 -15.50
N GLU A 72 -35.56 -11.67 -15.82
CA GLU A 72 -36.68 -10.83 -16.24
C GLU A 72 -37.60 -10.44 -15.05
N ASN A 73 -37.64 -11.23 -13.97
CA ASN A 73 -38.57 -11.07 -12.85
C ASN A 73 -37.88 -11.11 -11.47
N PHE A 74 -37.63 -9.92 -10.90
CA PHE A 74 -36.85 -9.72 -9.67
C PHE A 74 -37.34 -10.30 -8.33
N PRO A 75 -38.66 -10.47 -8.02
CA PRO A 75 -39.12 -10.55 -6.63
C PRO A 75 -38.55 -11.71 -5.81
N ASP A 76 -38.48 -12.91 -6.40
CA ASP A 76 -37.89 -14.09 -5.76
C ASP A 76 -36.37 -13.92 -5.55
N ALA A 77 -35.71 -13.23 -6.49
CA ALA A 77 -34.26 -13.08 -6.54
C ALA A 77 -33.70 -12.09 -5.51
N LEU A 78 -34.50 -11.16 -4.96
CA LEU A 78 -34.05 -10.17 -3.98
C LEU A 78 -33.43 -10.81 -2.71
N SER A 79 -33.80 -12.05 -2.40
CA SER A 79 -33.30 -12.79 -1.24
C SER A 79 -32.01 -13.60 -1.51
N ALA A 80 -31.53 -13.66 -2.76
CA ALA A 80 -30.51 -14.62 -3.18
C ALA A 80 -29.09 -14.33 -2.68
N ALA A 81 -28.72 -13.06 -2.48
CA ALA A 81 -27.32 -12.66 -2.22
C ALA A 81 -26.67 -13.32 -0.98
N PRO A 82 -27.31 -13.39 0.21
CA PRO A 82 -26.71 -14.01 1.38
C PRO A 82 -26.65 -15.54 1.26
N LEU A 83 -27.56 -16.15 0.50
CA LEU A 83 -27.46 -17.58 0.16
C LEU A 83 -26.27 -17.84 -0.76
N ALA A 84 -26.12 -17.03 -1.81
CA ALA A 84 -25.01 -17.14 -2.75
C ALA A 84 -23.65 -17.03 -2.02
N LYS A 85 -23.49 -15.99 -1.18
CA LYS A 85 -22.28 -15.80 -0.38
C LYS A 85 -22.03 -16.91 0.65
N LYS A 86 -23.07 -17.48 1.27
CA LYS A 86 -22.94 -18.61 2.21
C LYS A 86 -22.32 -19.86 1.56
N TYR A 87 -22.61 -20.13 0.29
CA TYR A 87 -22.14 -21.32 -0.43
C TYR A 87 -20.99 -21.02 -1.42
N ASP A 88 -20.39 -19.83 -1.32
CA ASP A 88 -19.36 -19.29 -2.24
C ASP A 88 -19.71 -19.48 -3.73
N ALA A 89 -20.95 -19.11 -4.06
CA ALA A 89 -21.63 -19.42 -5.31
C ALA A 89 -21.93 -18.14 -6.12
N PRO A 90 -21.76 -18.14 -7.45
CA PRO A 90 -22.23 -17.04 -8.29
C PRO A 90 -23.76 -17.01 -8.35
N ILE A 91 -24.32 -15.81 -8.54
CA ILE A 91 -25.70 -15.64 -9.01
C ILE A 91 -25.67 -15.56 -10.53
N LEU A 92 -26.25 -16.56 -11.17
CA LEU A 92 -26.40 -16.66 -12.62
C LEU A 92 -27.86 -16.47 -13.01
N LEU A 93 -28.09 -15.77 -14.12
CA LEU A 93 -29.43 -15.37 -14.56
C LEU A 93 -29.97 -16.32 -15.64
N THR A 94 -31.27 -16.52 -15.69
CA THR A 94 -31.94 -17.25 -16.78
C THR A 94 -33.29 -16.64 -17.13
N GLY A 95 -33.77 -16.84 -18.36
CA GLY A 95 -35.16 -16.52 -18.71
C GLY A 95 -36.13 -17.53 -18.08
N ALA A 96 -37.44 -17.29 -18.15
CA ALA A 96 -38.43 -18.13 -17.47
C ALA A 96 -38.44 -19.61 -17.92
N GLU A 97 -38.33 -19.91 -19.22
CA GLU A 97 -38.60 -21.24 -19.80
C GLU A 97 -37.35 -22.01 -20.26
N ILE A 98 -36.29 -21.30 -20.66
CA ILE A 98 -35.10 -21.85 -21.29
C ILE A 98 -33.86 -21.46 -20.47
N LEU A 99 -32.97 -22.43 -20.22
CA LEU A 99 -31.70 -22.19 -19.52
C LEU A 99 -30.80 -21.33 -20.41
N ASN A 100 -30.49 -20.11 -19.98
CA ASN A 100 -29.71 -19.18 -20.80
C ASN A 100 -28.31 -19.74 -21.18
N PRO A 101 -27.84 -19.57 -22.43
CA PRO A 101 -26.55 -20.10 -22.89
C PRO A 101 -25.33 -19.65 -22.07
N TYR A 102 -25.25 -18.39 -21.65
CA TYR A 102 -24.14 -17.87 -20.84
C TYR A 102 -24.09 -18.56 -19.47
N THR A 103 -25.24 -18.71 -18.81
CA THR A 103 -25.38 -19.47 -17.56
C THR A 103 -25.05 -20.96 -17.78
N SER A 104 -25.48 -21.57 -18.88
CA SER A 104 -25.13 -22.94 -19.25
C SER A 104 -23.61 -23.11 -19.47
N SER A 105 -22.93 -22.10 -20.00
CA SER A 105 -21.48 -22.04 -20.16
C SER A 105 -20.78 -21.93 -18.80
N GLU A 106 -21.16 -20.95 -17.96
CA GLU A 106 -20.53 -20.71 -16.66
C GLU A 106 -20.66 -21.90 -15.70
N LEU A 107 -21.83 -22.55 -15.64
CA LEU A 107 -22.01 -23.80 -14.88
C LEU A 107 -21.06 -24.92 -15.33
N THR A 108 -20.69 -24.93 -16.61
CA THR A 108 -19.77 -25.91 -17.20
C THR A 108 -18.31 -25.52 -16.96
N ARG A 109 -17.97 -24.23 -17.13
CA ARG A 109 -16.64 -23.66 -16.84
C ARG A 109 -16.23 -23.84 -15.38
N LEU A 110 -17.20 -23.75 -14.47
CA LEU A 110 -17.02 -23.84 -13.02
C LEU A 110 -17.22 -25.25 -12.44
N ASN A 111 -17.50 -26.25 -13.27
CA ASN A 111 -17.66 -27.65 -12.84
C ASN A 111 -18.73 -27.82 -11.73
N VAL A 112 -19.85 -27.08 -11.86
CA VAL A 112 -20.83 -26.88 -10.78
C VAL A 112 -21.60 -28.17 -10.50
N LYS A 113 -21.55 -28.62 -9.25
CA LYS A 113 -22.14 -29.91 -8.82
C LYS A 113 -23.55 -29.74 -8.25
N ASN A 114 -23.86 -28.57 -7.68
CA ASN A 114 -25.13 -28.25 -7.04
C ASN A 114 -25.68 -26.90 -7.53
N VAL A 115 -26.99 -26.80 -7.74
CA VAL A 115 -27.64 -25.53 -8.06
C VAL A 115 -28.80 -25.24 -7.11
N PHE A 116 -28.87 -24.01 -6.60
CA PHE A 116 -30.06 -23.47 -5.97
C PHE A 116 -30.88 -22.69 -6.99
N ILE A 117 -32.05 -23.21 -7.41
CA ILE A 117 -33.03 -22.40 -8.15
C ILE A 117 -33.84 -21.59 -7.15
N ILE A 118 -33.85 -20.27 -7.29
CA ILE A 118 -34.70 -19.39 -6.50
C ILE A 118 -35.96 -19.06 -7.31
N GLY A 119 -37.12 -19.29 -6.69
CA GLY A 119 -38.43 -19.04 -7.27
C GLY A 119 -39.22 -20.29 -7.66
N GLY A 120 -40.54 -20.09 -7.73
CA GLY A 120 -41.51 -21.13 -8.08
C GLY A 120 -41.41 -21.57 -9.55
N LYS A 121 -42.13 -22.64 -9.91
CA LYS A 121 -42.11 -23.19 -11.30
C LYS A 121 -42.68 -22.24 -12.36
N GLY A 122 -43.46 -21.23 -11.96
CA GLY A 122 -43.93 -20.14 -12.83
C GLY A 122 -42.93 -18.98 -13.00
N VAL A 123 -41.81 -18.98 -12.27
CA VAL A 123 -40.75 -17.96 -12.36
C VAL A 123 -39.48 -18.57 -12.95
N VAL A 124 -39.10 -19.78 -12.53
CA VAL A 124 -38.08 -20.58 -13.22
C VAL A 124 -38.69 -21.95 -13.50
N SER A 125 -38.96 -22.24 -14.77
CA SER A 125 -39.65 -23.44 -15.26
C SER A 125 -39.09 -24.78 -14.77
N GLN A 126 -39.88 -25.85 -14.99
CA GLN A 126 -39.43 -27.23 -14.80
C GLN A 126 -38.38 -27.64 -15.86
N SER A 127 -38.50 -27.15 -17.10
CA SER A 127 -37.55 -27.41 -18.20
C SER A 127 -36.12 -26.96 -17.86
N ILE A 128 -35.96 -25.83 -17.18
CA ILE A 128 -34.65 -25.37 -16.68
C ILE A 128 -34.09 -26.33 -15.63
N GLU A 129 -34.92 -26.73 -14.66
CA GLU A 129 -34.55 -27.68 -13.61
C GLU A 129 -34.12 -29.04 -14.18
N ASP A 130 -34.79 -29.50 -15.24
CA ASP A 130 -34.51 -30.80 -15.87
C ASP A 130 -33.31 -30.73 -16.83
N ALA A 131 -33.06 -29.60 -17.50
CA ALA A 131 -31.84 -29.34 -18.25
C ALA A 131 -30.58 -29.34 -17.36
N LEU A 132 -30.70 -28.85 -16.12
CA LEU A 132 -29.63 -28.91 -15.10
C LEU A 132 -29.40 -30.35 -14.62
N LYS A 133 -30.46 -31.12 -14.36
CA LYS A 133 -30.35 -32.56 -14.03
C LYS A 133 -29.73 -33.36 -15.18
N ALA A 134 -30.01 -33.01 -16.44
CA ALA A 134 -29.39 -33.64 -17.61
C ALA A 134 -27.88 -33.40 -17.69
N LYS A 135 -27.41 -32.23 -17.23
CA LYS A 135 -25.98 -31.94 -16.97
C LYS A 135 -25.40 -32.66 -15.73
N LYS A 136 -26.18 -33.54 -15.07
CA LYS A 136 -25.87 -34.25 -13.81
C LYS A 136 -25.73 -33.34 -12.58
N ILE A 137 -26.23 -32.10 -12.65
CA ILE A 137 -26.18 -31.13 -11.55
C ILE A 137 -27.29 -31.43 -10.54
N LYS A 138 -26.97 -31.46 -9.25
CA LYS A 138 -27.95 -31.64 -8.18
C LYS A 138 -28.72 -30.34 -7.92
N VAL A 139 -29.95 -30.27 -8.40
CA VAL A 139 -30.80 -29.08 -8.19
C VAL A 139 -31.54 -29.14 -6.85
N THR A 140 -31.60 -28.01 -6.15
CA THR A 140 -32.47 -27.74 -5.01
C THR A 140 -33.27 -26.48 -5.32
N ARG A 141 -34.61 -26.56 -5.34
CA ARG A 141 -35.47 -25.39 -5.55
C ARG A 141 -35.87 -24.77 -4.22
N LEU A 142 -35.86 -23.45 -4.16
CA LEU A 142 -36.30 -22.62 -3.04
C LEU A 142 -37.32 -21.62 -3.59
N GLY A 143 -38.61 -21.89 -3.43
CA GLY A 143 -39.69 -21.10 -4.03
C GLY A 143 -41.04 -21.46 -3.43
N GLY A 144 -41.80 -20.46 -2.99
CA GLY A 144 -43.11 -20.64 -2.35
C GLY A 144 -44.29 -20.32 -3.27
N SER A 145 -45.46 -20.03 -2.69
CA SER A 145 -46.60 -19.49 -3.43
C SER A 145 -46.37 -18.06 -3.93
N ASP A 146 -45.50 -17.31 -3.25
CA ASP A 146 -45.17 -15.92 -3.51
C ASP A 146 -43.73 -15.57 -3.10
N ARG A 147 -43.33 -14.33 -3.41
CA ARG A 147 -42.00 -13.75 -3.08
C ARG A 147 -41.66 -13.77 -1.59
N TYR A 148 -42.66 -13.70 -0.71
CA TYR A 148 -42.47 -13.70 0.74
C TYR A 148 -42.16 -15.11 1.23
N GLU A 149 -42.91 -16.11 0.77
CA GLU A 149 -42.59 -17.51 1.04
C GLU A 149 -41.27 -17.96 0.42
N THR A 150 -40.95 -17.53 -0.82
CA THR A 150 -39.63 -17.78 -1.42
C THR A 150 -38.51 -17.25 -0.54
N ALA A 151 -38.62 -16.00 -0.08
CA ALA A 151 -37.63 -15.40 0.82
C ALA A 151 -37.50 -16.18 2.14
N ILE A 152 -38.60 -16.69 2.72
CA ILE A 152 -38.54 -17.54 3.92
C ILE A 152 -37.88 -18.90 3.65
N GLN A 153 -38.08 -19.52 2.48
CA GLN A 153 -37.36 -20.75 2.12
C GLN A 153 -35.85 -20.50 1.93
N VAL A 154 -35.49 -19.37 1.33
CA VAL A 154 -34.09 -18.95 1.20
C VAL A 154 -33.47 -18.65 2.57
N ALA A 155 -34.15 -17.90 3.43
CA ALA A 155 -33.75 -17.62 4.80
C ALA A 155 -33.54 -18.91 5.62
N ALA A 156 -34.46 -19.89 5.52
CA ALA A 156 -34.31 -21.19 6.16
C ALA A 156 -33.09 -22.00 5.66
N LYS A 157 -32.69 -21.83 4.39
CA LYS A 157 -31.50 -22.46 3.79
C LYS A 157 -30.19 -21.74 4.14
N ILE A 158 -30.27 -20.43 4.41
CA ILE A 158 -29.20 -19.62 5.01
C ILE A 158 -29.02 -20.03 6.49
N GLY A 159 -30.10 -20.16 7.26
CA GLY A 159 -30.12 -20.80 8.58
C GLY A 159 -30.45 -19.83 9.72
N LYS A 160 -29.88 -20.08 10.92
CA LYS A 160 -30.02 -19.16 12.06
C LYS A 160 -29.02 -18.02 11.94
N HIS A 161 -29.52 -16.79 11.98
CA HIS A 161 -28.73 -15.57 12.08
C HIS A 161 -29.38 -14.65 13.10
N ASP A 162 -28.55 -13.92 13.85
CA ASP A 162 -29.01 -13.01 14.89
C ASP A 162 -29.45 -11.66 14.29
N GLU A 163 -29.11 -11.39 13.03
CA GLU A 163 -29.50 -10.18 12.29
C GLU A 163 -30.30 -10.54 11.04
N VAL A 164 -31.34 -9.75 10.74
CA VAL A 164 -32.21 -9.89 9.54
C VAL A 164 -32.51 -8.52 8.92
N ALA A 165 -32.63 -8.47 7.60
CA ALA A 165 -33.10 -7.29 6.87
C ALA A 165 -34.54 -7.49 6.40
N ILE A 166 -35.40 -6.51 6.58
CA ILE A 166 -36.78 -6.47 6.08
C ILE A 166 -36.88 -5.40 4.99
N ILE A 167 -37.27 -5.79 3.78
CA ILE A 167 -37.41 -4.92 2.59
C ILE A 167 -38.85 -4.95 2.06
N ASN A 168 -39.27 -3.90 1.34
CA ASN A 168 -40.50 -3.97 0.56
C ASN A 168 -40.26 -4.85 -0.68
N GLY A 169 -40.88 -6.03 -0.73
CA GLY A 169 -40.73 -7.00 -1.81
C GLY A 169 -41.31 -6.55 -3.15
N ASN A 170 -42.00 -5.41 -3.21
CA ASN A 170 -42.52 -4.80 -4.43
C ASN A 170 -41.54 -3.78 -5.06
N ASN A 171 -40.44 -3.43 -4.38
CA ASN A 171 -39.42 -2.51 -4.90
C ASN A 171 -38.03 -3.16 -4.90
N PHE A 172 -37.51 -3.47 -6.10
CA PHE A 172 -36.21 -4.14 -6.24
C PHE A 172 -35.04 -3.33 -5.66
N LYS A 173 -35.14 -1.99 -5.67
CA LYS A 173 -34.06 -1.07 -5.29
C LYS A 173 -33.70 -1.21 -3.82
N ASP A 174 -34.69 -1.48 -2.96
CA ASP A 174 -34.50 -1.64 -1.51
C ASP A 174 -33.73 -2.93 -1.21
N GLY A 175 -34.10 -4.01 -1.91
CA GLY A 175 -33.37 -5.28 -1.87
C GLY A 175 -31.95 -5.13 -2.39
N MET A 176 -31.76 -4.51 -3.55
CA MET A 176 -30.45 -4.38 -4.18
C MET A 176 -29.51 -3.41 -3.43
N SER A 177 -30.03 -2.37 -2.77
CA SER A 177 -29.25 -1.51 -1.87
C SER A 177 -28.70 -2.24 -0.63
N ILE A 178 -29.44 -3.20 -0.07
CA ILE A 178 -28.98 -3.98 1.08
C ILE A 178 -28.26 -5.29 0.67
N ALA A 179 -28.40 -5.75 -0.58
CA ALA A 179 -28.05 -7.11 -0.99
C ALA A 179 -26.59 -7.52 -0.69
N SER A 180 -25.59 -6.69 -1.05
CA SER A 180 -24.18 -7.04 -0.77
C SER A 180 -23.84 -6.92 0.71
N ILE A 181 -24.44 -5.98 1.43
CA ILE A 181 -24.22 -5.81 2.89
C ILE A 181 -24.84 -6.99 3.65
N ALA A 182 -26.06 -7.37 3.29
CA ALA A 182 -26.73 -8.54 3.81
C ALA A 182 -25.91 -9.82 3.53
N ALA A 183 -25.36 -9.95 2.33
CA ALA A 183 -24.50 -11.06 1.97
C ALA A 183 -23.17 -11.07 2.74
N LEU A 184 -22.54 -9.92 2.94
CA LEU A 184 -21.32 -9.75 3.74
C LEU A 184 -21.53 -10.17 5.21
N LYS A 185 -22.67 -9.79 5.80
CA LYS A 185 -23.06 -10.13 7.18
C LYS A 185 -23.68 -11.54 7.32
N GLY A 186 -23.96 -12.23 6.20
CA GLY A 186 -24.77 -13.45 6.17
C GLY A 186 -26.25 -13.25 6.55
N MET A 187 -26.68 -12.01 6.71
CA MET A 187 -28.00 -11.58 7.16
C MET A 187 -29.10 -11.97 6.15
N PRO A 188 -30.10 -12.78 6.54
CA PRO A 188 -31.23 -13.11 5.66
C PRO A 188 -32.04 -11.86 5.28
N ILE A 189 -32.41 -11.78 4.00
CA ILE A 189 -33.31 -10.75 3.46
C ILE A 189 -34.73 -11.29 3.44
N ILE A 190 -35.62 -10.61 4.15
CA ILE A 190 -37.02 -10.95 4.38
C ILE A 190 -37.90 -9.89 3.68
N LEU A 191 -38.95 -10.32 2.98
CA LEU A 191 -39.80 -9.42 2.20
C LEU A 191 -41.14 -9.15 2.91
N THR A 192 -41.66 -7.93 2.79
CA THR A 192 -43.02 -7.51 3.16
C THR A 192 -43.70 -6.83 1.97
N ASP A 193 -45.04 -6.76 1.96
CA ASP A 193 -45.77 -5.92 0.99
C ASP A 193 -45.63 -4.40 1.30
N GLY A 194 -45.18 -4.04 2.52
CA GLY A 194 -45.05 -2.68 3.05
C GLY A 194 -46.15 -2.28 4.05
N THR A 195 -47.31 -2.90 3.96
CA THR A 195 -48.48 -2.71 4.86
C THR A 195 -48.63 -3.84 5.88
N SER A 196 -48.15 -5.04 5.55
CA SER A 196 -48.31 -6.24 6.38
C SER A 196 -47.12 -7.20 6.30
N LEU A 197 -46.91 -7.96 7.37
CA LEU A 197 -46.11 -9.19 7.33
C LEU A 197 -47.04 -10.39 7.10
N SER A 198 -46.73 -11.23 6.12
CA SER A 198 -47.47 -12.45 5.81
C SER A 198 -47.41 -13.47 6.95
N SER A 199 -48.26 -14.51 6.91
CA SER A 199 -48.26 -15.58 7.90
C SER A 199 -46.94 -16.36 7.94
N SER A 200 -46.31 -16.61 6.79
CA SER A 200 -45.00 -17.24 6.66
C SER A 200 -43.88 -16.38 7.27
N VAL A 201 -43.89 -15.08 7.01
CA VAL A 201 -42.92 -14.12 7.57
C VAL A 201 -43.10 -13.95 9.07
N LYS A 202 -44.33 -13.76 9.56
CA LYS A 202 -44.65 -13.71 11.01
C LYS A 202 -44.20 -14.99 11.74
N LYS A 203 -44.36 -16.15 11.12
CA LYS A 203 -43.90 -17.43 11.66
C LYS A 203 -42.37 -17.52 11.74
N TYR A 204 -41.65 -17.01 10.73
CA TYR A 204 -40.19 -16.96 10.74
C TYR A 204 -39.64 -15.98 11.79
N LEU A 205 -40.24 -14.78 11.89
CA LEU A 205 -39.86 -13.74 12.86
C LEU A 205 -40.41 -13.97 14.28
N GLY A 206 -41.12 -15.09 14.54
CA GLY A 206 -41.93 -15.33 15.74
C GLY A 206 -41.18 -15.42 17.09
N ASN A 207 -39.87 -15.14 17.12
CA ASN A 207 -39.10 -14.96 18.36
C ASN A 207 -38.00 -13.91 18.14
N THR A 208 -38.40 -12.67 17.83
CA THR A 208 -37.51 -11.52 17.60
C THR A 208 -36.55 -11.24 18.77
N SER A 209 -36.90 -11.64 20.00
CA SER A 209 -36.03 -11.53 21.19
C SER A 209 -34.74 -12.35 21.12
N LYS A 210 -34.57 -13.21 20.10
CA LYS A 210 -33.32 -13.92 19.78
C LYS A 210 -32.49 -13.26 18.68
N MET A 211 -32.99 -12.19 18.07
CA MET A 211 -32.28 -11.41 17.06
C MET A 211 -31.64 -10.18 17.74
N SER A 212 -30.35 -9.92 17.51
CA SER A 212 -29.67 -8.73 17.98
C SER A 212 -30.20 -7.47 17.29
N GLN A 213 -30.50 -7.54 15.99
CA GLN A 213 -31.01 -6.41 15.21
C GLN A 213 -31.90 -6.86 14.05
N ILE A 214 -33.06 -6.21 13.92
CA ILE A 214 -33.92 -6.26 12.73
C ILE A 214 -33.76 -4.95 11.98
N TYR A 215 -33.09 -4.96 10.84
CA TYR A 215 -32.94 -3.79 9.99
C TYR A 215 -34.18 -3.66 9.09
N VAL A 216 -34.89 -2.53 9.17
CA VAL A 216 -36.02 -2.22 8.27
C VAL A 216 -35.54 -1.22 7.23
N ILE A 217 -35.58 -1.62 5.96
CA ILE A 217 -35.03 -0.86 4.84
C ILE A 217 -36.15 -0.05 4.18
N GLY A 218 -36.03 1.28 4.20
CA GLY A 218 -37.06 2.19 3.71
C GLY A 218 -37.81 2.94 4.81
N ASP A 219 -38.44 4.05 4.44
CA ASP A 219 -39.21 4.89 5.34
C ASP A 219 -40.59 4.29 5.71
N GLN A 220 -41.37 5.02 6.51
CA GLN A 220 -42.70 4.61 6.97
C GLN A 220 -43.75 4.49 5.84
N ASN A 221 -43.52 5.12 4.68
CA ASN A 221 -44.38 5.02 3.51
C ASN A 221 -44.08 3.73 2.72
N MET A 222 -42.81 3.30 2.74
CA MET A 222 -42.35 2.08 2.08
C MET A 222 -42.62 0.82 2.91
N ILE A 223 -42.42 0.89 4.23
CA ILE A 223 -42.77 -0.16 5.20
C ILE A 223 -43.37 0.54 6.42
N SER A 224 -44.69 0.50 6.53
CA SER A 224 -45.45 1.12 7.63
C SER A 224 -45.12 0.52 9.00
N ASP A 225 -45.19 1.34 10.05
CA ASP A 225 -44.96 0.88 11.44
C ASP A 225 -46.01 -0.17 11.87
N ASN A 226 -47.21 -0.16 11.27
CA ASN A 226 -48.21 -1.21 11.43
C ASN A 226 -47.71 -2.57 10.93
N ALA A 227 -47.00 -2.62 9.79
CA ALA A 227 -46.48 -3.87 9.23
C ALA A 227 -45.49 -4.54 10.21
N ILE A 228 -44.59 -3.76 10.79
CA ILE A 228 -43.53 -4.18 11.73
C ILE A 228 -43.96 -4.16 13.21
N SER A 229 -45.24 -3.89 13.50
CA SER A 229 -45.75 -3.83 14.87
C SER A 229 -45.57 -5.17 15.60
N GLY A 230 -45.04 -5.11 16.83
CA GLY A 230 -44.70 -6.29 17.63
C GLY A 230 -43.32 -6.92 17.34
N LEU A 231 -42.55 -6.42 16.37
CA LEU A 231 -41.14 -6.79 16.24
C LEU A 231 -40.30 -6.07 17.32
N SER A 232 -39.32 -6.79 17.90
CA SER A 232 -38.33 -6.24 18.83
C SER A 232 -37.02 -5.93 18.12
N ASN A 233 -36.16 -5.10 18.73
CA ASN A 233 -34.82 -4.76 18.23
C ASN A 233 -34.81 -4.21 16.79
N VAL A 234 -35.82 -3.43 16.42
CA VAL A 234 -35.94 -2.82 15.08
C VAL A 234 -35.08 -1.55 14.97
N LYS A 235 -34.31 -1.45 13.87
CA LYS A 235 -33.60 -0.24 13.44
C LYS A 235 -33.97 0.07 11.99
N ARG A 236 -34.70 1.16 11.77
CA ARG A 236 -35.07 1.63 10.43
C ARG A 236 -33.94 2.44 9.80
N ILE A 237 -33.56 2.10 8.56
CA ILE A 237 -32.48 2.74 7.79
C ILE A 237 -32.88 2.91 6.31
N GLY A 238 -32.20 3.81 5.60
CA GLY A 238 -32.48 4.09 4.21
C GLY A 238 -33.72 4.97 4.04
N TYR A 239 -33.51 6.27 3.85
CA TYR A 239 -34.57 7.28 3.76
C TYR A 239 -34.44 8.09 2.47
N GLY A 240 -35.54 8.72 2.04
CA GLY A 240 -35.55 9.58 0.86
C GLY A 240 -35.65 8.81 -0.48
N ASN A 241 -35.20 9.47 -1.55
CA ASN A 241 -35.20 8.96 -2.90
C ASN A 241 -34.32 7.70 -3.07
N ASP A 242 -34.36 7.04 -4.22
CA ASP A 242 -33.66 5.76 -4.44
C ASP A 242 -32.13 5.83 -4.22
N TYR A 243 -31.51 6.97 -4.52
CA TYR A 243 -30.08 7.23 -4.38
C TYR A 243 -29.74 7.69 -2.95
N GLU A 244 -30.56 8.55 -2.35
CA GLU A 244 -30.46 8.96 -0.93
C GLU A 244 -30.59 7.74 -0.01
N ARG A 245 -31.51 6.84 -0.34
CA ARG A 245 -31.74 5.58 0.37
C ARG A 245 -30.59 4.62 0.20
N ASN A 246 -30.09 4.42 -1.03
CA ASN A 246 -28.92 3.59 -1.30
C ASN A 246 -27.67 4.09 -0.54
N THR A 247 -27.34 5.38 -0.65
CA THR A 247 -26.18 5.97 0.03
C THR A 247 -26.32 5.97 1.56
N SER A 248 -27.50 6.28 2.12
CA SER A 248 -27.72 6.23 3.57
C SER A 248 -27.77 4.82 4.15
N ILE A 249 -28.08 3.79 3.36
CA ILE A 249 -27.89 2.38 3.74
C ILE A 249 -26.39 2.07 3.83
N ILE A 250 -25.59 2.46 2.83
CA ILE A 250 -24.14 2.20 2.83
C ILE A 250 -23.46 2.89 4.03
N GLU A 251 -23.79 4.17 4.28
CA GLU A 251 -23.30 4.93 5.45
C GLU A 251 -23.68 4.28 6.79
N ALA A 252 -24.87 3.65 6.90
CA ALA A 252 -25.31 2.97 8.12
C ALA A 252 -24.48 1.73 8.49
N PHE A 253 -23.64 1.23 7.57
CA PHE A 253 -22.72 0.10 7.73
C PHE A 253 -21.26 0.47 7.43
N GLN A 254 -20.88 1.76 7.47
CA GLN A 254 -19.54 2.24 7.09
C GLN A 254 -18.35 1.65 7.86
N ASN A 255 -18.59 1.02 9.02
CA ASN A 255 -17.57 0.32 9.80
C ASN A 255 -17.38 -1.15 9.36
N GLU A 256 -18.17 -1.61 8.40
CA GLU A 256 -18.24 -3.01 7.95
C GLU A 256 -17.93 -3.14 6.44
N VAL A 257 -18.25 -2.11 5.64
CA VAL A 257 -17.97 -2.04 4.21
C VAL A 257 -16.69 -1.28 3.88
N ASP A 258 -16.03 -1.65 2.77
CA ASP A 258 -14.88 -0.91 2.22
C ASP A 258 -15.27 -0.17 0.94
N THR A 259 -15.17 1.17 0.94
CA THR A 259 -15.42 2.04 -0.22
C THR A 259 -14.26 2.13 -1.19
N ASN A 260 -13.05 1.63 -0.86
CA ASN A 260 -11.90 1.65 -1.77
C ASN A 260 -12.24 0.95 -3.09
N THR A 261 -13.12 -0.06 -3.06
CA THR A 261 -13.73 -0.67 -4.25
C THR A 261 -15.24 -0.43 -4.19
N LEU A 262 -15.80 0.33 -5.13
CA LEU A 262 -17.24 0.47 -5.28
C LEU A 262 -17.72 -0.30 -6.51
N TYR A 263 -18.78 -1.07 -6.35
CA TYR A 263 -19.56 -1.61 -7.47
C TYR A 263 -20.64 -0.58 -7.80
N ILE A 264 -20.79 -0.20 -9.07
CA ILE A 264 -21.75 0.84 -9.49
C ILE A 264 -22.73 0.29 -10.53
N ALA A 265 -24.02 0.50 -10.31
CA ALA A 265 -25.11 0.04 -11.16
C ALA A 265 -26.18 1.13 -11.33
N SER A 266 -27.01 1.04 -12.37
CA SER A 266 -28.18 1.90 -12.51
C SER A 266 -29.28 1.53 -11.52
N ALA A 267 -30.06 2.51 -11.07
CA ALA A 267 -31.29 2.28 -10.32
C ALA A 267 -32.50 1.98 -11.24
N LYS A 268 -32.34 2.00 -12.57
CA LYS A 268 -33.43 1.82 -13.54
C LYS A 268 -33.83 0.36 -13.76
N ASP A 269 -32.90 -0.58 -13.62
CA ASP A 269 -33.16 -2.03 -13.71
C ASP A 269 -32.30 -2.80 -12.70
N PHE A 270 -32.72 -4.01 -12.33
CA PHE A 270 -32.16 -4.80 -11.23
C PHE A 270 -30.99 -5.75 -11.58
N PRO A 271 -30.89 -6.40 -12.76
CA PRO A 271 -30.05 -7.61 -12.91
C PRO A 271 -28.55 -7.36 -12.75
N ASP A 272 -28.07 -6.22 -13.26
CA ASP A 272 -26.66 -5.86 -13.26
C ASP A 272 -26.13 -5.74 -11.82
N SER A 273 -26.95 -5.18 -10.91
CA SER A 273 -26.66 -5.13 -9.47
C SER A 273 -26.79 -6.49 -8.76
N LEU A 274 -27.75 -7.32 -9.21
CA LEU A 274 -28.07 -8.61 -8.61
C LEU A 274 -26.93 -9.61 -8.76
N GLY A 275 -26.34 -9.75 -9.95
CA GLY A 275 -25.18 -10.64 -10.14
C GLY A 275 -23.99 -10.24 -9.26
N ALA A 276 -23.73 -8.93 -9.16
CA ALA A 276 -22.63 -8.39 -8.35
C ALA A 276 -22.86 -8.48 -6.85
N SER A 277 -24.10 -8.57 -6.38
CA SER A 277 -24.42 -8.64 -4.95
C SER A 277 -23.80 -9.85 -4.22
N ALA A 278 -23.50 -10.94 -4.95
CA ALA A 278 -22.76 -12.09 -4.45
C ALA A 278 -21.23 -11.91 -4.50
N LEU A 279 -20.71 -11.10 -5.44
CA LEU A 279 -19.28 -10.85 -5.63
C LEU A 279 -18.74 -9.73 -4.76
N ALA A 280 -19.45 -8.60 -4.62
CA ALA A 280 -19.02 -7.46 -3.82
C ALA A 280 -18.62 -7.79 -2.35
N PRO A 281 -19.27 -8.76 -1.66
CA PRO A 281 -18.83 -9.28 -0.35
C PRO A 281 -17.48 -10.00 -0.32
N SER A 282 -16.81 -10.23 -1.46
CA SER A 282 -15.42 -10.72 -1.49
C SER A 282 -14.40 -9.63 -1.14
N THR A 283 -14.76 -8.36 -1.32
CA THR A 283 -13.94 -7.17 -1.07
C THR A 283 -14.61 -6.22 -0.06
N SER A 284 -15.54 -6.74 0.75
CA SER A 284 -16.42 -5.99 1.66
C SER A 284 -17.15 -4.81 1.00
N SER A 285 -17.38 -4.85 -0.30
CA SER A 285 -17.80 -3.67 -1.06
C SER A 285 -19.32 -3.48 -1.08
N PRO A 286 -19.80 -2.23 -1.05
CA PRO A 286 -21.20 -1.90 -1.32
C PRO A 286 -21.49 -1.86 -2.83
N VAL A 287 -22.78 -1.87 -3.18
CA VAL A 287 -23.28 -1.54 -4.53
C VAL A 287 -23.95 -0.16 -4.48
N LEU A 288 -23.31 0.83 -5.12
CA LEU A 288 -23.78 2.21 -5.20
C LEU A 288 -24.66 2.40 -6.46
N PHE A 289 -25.80 3.07 -6.31
CA PHE A 289 -26.62 3.45 -7.46
C PHE A 289 -26.11 4.75 -8.12
N VAL A 290 -25.92 4.68 -9.44
CA VAL A 290 -25.42 5.76 -10.29
C VAL A 290 -26.27 5.86 -11.54
N ASP A 291 -26.58 7.07 -12.00
CA ASP A 291 -27.43 7.24 -13.18
C ASP A 291 -27.07 8.49 -13.97
N SER A 292 -27.83 8.80 -15.03
CA SER A 292 -27.65 10.01 -15.83
C SER A 292 -28.95 10.82 -15.89
N PRO A 293 -28.96 12.09 -15.43
CA PRO A 293 -27.90 12.74 -14.63
C PRO A 293 -27.68 12.03 -13.27
N MET A 294 -26.51 12.20 -12.67
CA MET A 294 -26.18 11.58 -11.38
C MET A 294 -26.80 12.37 -10.23
N ASP A 295 -27.55 11.70 -9.35
CA ASP A 295 -28.19 12.31 -8.18
C ASP A 295 -27.19 12.95 -7.22
N ASN A 296 -27.59 14.06 -6.58
CA ASN A 296 -26.72 14.82 -5.68
C ASN A 296 -26.25 14.00 -4.47
N SER A 297 -27.06 13.07 -3.96
CA SER A 297 -26.69 12.20 -2.84
C SER A 297 -25.57 11.23 -3.24
N THR A 298 -25.65 10.60 -4.42
CA THR A 298 -24.59 9.78 -5.00
C THR A 298 -23.31 10.61 -5.24
N GLN A 299 -23.44 11.82 -5.78
CA GLN A 299 -22.28 12.69 -5.96
C GLN A 299 -21.62 13.05 -4.63
N ASP A 300 -22.40 13.43 -3.62
CA ASP A 300 -21.90 13.85 -2.31
C ASP A 300 -21.42 12.67 -1.45
N PHE A 301 -21.86 11.45 -1.73
CA PHE A 301 -21.26 10.23 -1.19
C PHE A 301 -19.85 10.04 -1.78
N LEU A 302 -19.69 10.09 -3.11
CA LEU A 302 -18.39 9.96 -3.77
C LEU A 302 -17.40 11.04 -3.25
N LYS A 303 -17.81 12.31 -3.18
CA LYS A 303 -16.99 13.42 -2.65
C LYS A 303 -16.50 13.24 -1.21
N LYS A 304 -17.09 12.33 -0.42
CA LYS A 304 -16.73 12.05 0.98
C LYS A 304 -15.88 10.80 1.16
N HIS A 305 -15.84 9.92 0.16
CA HIS A 305 -15.22 8.59 0.25
C HIS A 305 -14.05 8.43 -0.70
N ILE A 306 -13.01 7.77 -0.21
CA ILE A 306 -11.86 7.40 -1.02
C ILE A 306 -12.26 6.15 -1.81
N VAL A 307 -12.29 6.30 -3.13
CA VAL A 307 -12.65 5.25 -4.09
C VAL A 307 -11.48 5.09 -5.05
N THR A 308 -11.14 3.85 -5.37
CA THR A 308 -9.87 3.52 -6.02
C THR A 308 -9.99 2.42 -7.06
N LYS A 309 -11.08 1.65 -7.01
CA LYS A 309 -11.53 0.74 -8.06
C LYS A 309 -13.02 0.98 -8.27
N LEU A 310 -13.42 1.25 -9.50
CA LEU A 310 -14.83 1.36 -9.90
C LEU A 310 -15.20 0.13 -10.72
N LYS A 311 -16.12 -0.66 -10.18
CA LYS A 311 -16.60 -1.90 -10.78
C LYS A 311 -17.99 -1.67 -11.38
N ILE A 312 -18.01 -1.31 -12.66
CA ILE A 312 -19.22 -0.87 -13.36
C ILE A 312 -20.02 -2.07 -13.84
N LEU A 313 -21.34 -2.02 -13.62
CA LEU A 313 -22.26 -3.11 -13.89
C LEU A 313 -23.24 -2.69 -14.99
N GLY A 314 -23.25 -3.48 -16.07
CA GLY A 314 -24.05 -3.21 -17.26
C GLY A 314 -23.32 -2.40 -18.33
N GLY A 315 -23.90 -2.38 -19.53
CA GLY A 315 -23.38 -1.61 -20.66
C GLY A 315 -23.66 -0.10 -20.55
N ASN A 316 -23.31 0.65 -21.59
CA ASN A 316 -23.56 2.11 -21.68
C ASN A 316 -25.07 2.48 -21.60
N GLY A 317 -25.97 1.52 -21.86
CA GLY A 317 -27.42 1.69 -21.68
C GLY A 317 -27.88 1.65 -20.22
N SER A 318 -27.17 0.89 -19.36
CA SER A 318 -27.40 0.87 -17.90
C SER A 318 -26.66 2.04 -17.25
N VAL A 319 -25.33 2.01 -17.26
CA VAL A 319 -24.46 3.06 -16.70
C VAL A 319 -23.76 3.75 -17.85
N SER A 320 -24.15 4.97 -18.18
CA SER A 320 -23.61 5.72 -19.31
C SER A 320 -22.12 6.07 -19.12
N TYR A 321 -21.36 6.24 -20.21
CA TYR A 321 -19.96 6.70 -20.14
C TYR A 321 -19.82 8.07 -19.45
N ALA A 322 -20.84 8.94 -19.54
CA ALA A 322 -20.87 10.21 -18.80
C ALA A 322 -21.03 9.99 -17.29
N THR A 323 -21.86 9.03 -16.88
CA THR A 323 -22.02 8.59 -15.48
C THR A 323 -20.73 7.94 -14.96
N GLU A 324 -20.05 7.14 -15.79
CA GLU A 324 -18.75 6.51 -15.49
C GLU A 324 -17.63 7.54 -15.29
N LEU A 325 -17.56 8.58 -16.13
CA LEU A 325 -16.57 9.66 -15.97
C LEU A 325 -16.88 10.50 -14.72
N ALA A 326 -18.14 10.88 -14.49
CA ALA A 326 -18.53 11.54 -13.24
C ALA A 326 -18.18 10.68 -12.00
N ALA A 327 -18.38 9.36 -12.07
CA ALA A 327 -18.02 8.46 -10.96
C ALA A 327 -16.50 8.38 -10.72
N GLN A 328 -15.66 8.62 -11.74
CA GLN A 328 -14.19 8.68 -11.64
C GLN A 328 -13.67 10.00 -11.08
N ASP A 329 -14.29 11.12 -11.45
CA ASP A 329 -13.79 12.48 -11.14
C ASP A 329 -14.28 13.01 -9.77
N LEU A 330 -15.34 12.44 -9.20
CA LEU A 330 -15.95 12.86 -7.93
C LEU A 330 -15.32 12.32 -6.62
N PRO A 331 -14.67 11.13 -6.55
CA PRO A 331 -14.12 10.57 -5.32
C PRO A 331 -13.16 11.47 -4.53
N LEU A 332 -13.18 11.34 -3.21
CA LEU A 332 -12.29 12.10 -2.33
C LEU A 332 -10.83 11.67 -2.53
N ALA A 333 -9.97 12.60 -2.96
CA ALA A 333 -8.56 12.33 -3.19
C ALA A 333 -7.72 12.42 -1.90
N VAL A 334 -6.66 11.61 -1.82
CA VAL A 334 -5.66 11.68 -0.74
C VAL A 334 -4.77 12.91 -0.93
N GLY A 335 -4.77 13.83 0.04
CA GLY A 335 -4.07 15.11 -0.02
C GLY A 335 -2.63 15.03 0.47
N SER A 336 -2.42 14.57 1.71
CA SER A 336 -1.10 14.39 2.31
C SER A 336 -1.08 13.21 3.29
N THR A 337 0.11 12.66 3.49
CA THR A 337 0.37 11.44 4.27
C THR A 337 1.35 11.76 5.40
N GLN A 338 1.20 11.10 6.56
CA GLN A 338 2.19 11.15 7.63
C GLN A 338 2.94 9.83 7.69
N ASN A 339 4.27 9.90 7.73
CA ASN A 339 5.11 8.72 7.93
C ASN A 339 4.97 8.22 9.36
N ILE A 340 4.99 6.90 9.53
CA ILE A 340 4.91 6.24 10.83
C ILE A 340 6.32 6.07 11.39
N THR A 341 6.49 6.24 12.70
CA THR A 341 7.71 5.87 13.41
C THR A 341 7.33 5.11 14.67
N ASP A 342 7.72 3.84 14.74
CA ASP A 342 7.51 2.96 15.88
C ASP A 342 8.88 2.51 16.44
N THR A 343 8.94 2.07 17.70
CA THR A 343 10.19 1.65 18.36
C THR A 343 9.93 0.47 19.29
N ILE A 344 10.82 -0.53 19.25
CA ILE A 344 10.78 -1.73 20.09
C ILE A 344 12.18 -2.07 20.62
N LEU A 345 12.27 -3.02 21.57
CA LEU A 345 13.52 -3.67 21.93
C LEU A 345 13.78 -4.91 21.03
N GLN A 346 15.05 -5.32 20.94
CA GLN A 346 15.45 -6.52 20.22
C GLN A 346 14.69 -7.77 20.70
N ASN A 347 14.32 -8.64 19.77
CA ASN A 347 13.53 -9.86 19.92
C ASN A 347 12.04 -9.66 20.26
N GLU A 348 11.56 -8.44 20.43
CA GLU A 348 10.12 -8.18 20.57
C GLU A 348 9.40 -8.40 19.23
N LYS A 349 8.12 -8.78 19.27
CA LYS A 349 7.31 -8.99 18.07
C LYS A 349 6.76 -7.65 17.59
N TYR A 350 6.88 -7.39 16.28
CA TYR A 350 6.30 -6.22 15.64
C TYR A 350 5.33 -6.61 14.53
N THR A 351 4.27 -5.84 14.37
CA THR A 351 3.33 -5.91 13.24
C THR A 351 2.84 -4.49 12.98
N PRO A 352 3.10 -3.90 11.80
CA PRO A 352 2.68 -2.54 11.52
C PRO A 352 1.16 -2.43 11.41
N ARG A 353 0.68 -1.22 11.67
CA ARG A 353 -0.73 -0.82 11.59
C ARG A 353 -1.22 -1.06 10.16
N GLN A 354 -2.35 -1.76 10.01
CA GLN A 354 -2.95 -2.05 8.70
C GLN A 354 -3.60 -0.81 8.06
N THR A 355 -3.73 0.25 8.85
CA THR A 355 -4.31 1.54 8.48
C THR A 355 -3.38 2.69 8.86
N ILE A 356 -3.52 3.82 8.16
CA ILE A 356 -2.89 5.10 8.50
C ILE A 356 -3.94 6.22 8.49
N ILE A 357 -3.68 7.32 9.19
CA ILE A 357 -4.45 8.55 9.04
C ILE A 357 -3.80 9.41 7.95
N ILE A 358 -4.53 9.68 6.87
CA ILE A 358 -4.18 10.69 5.86
C ILE A 358 -4.96 11.98 6.09
N THR A 359 -4.50 13.07 5.47
CA THR A 359 -5.32 14.27 5.27
C THR A 359 -5.81 14.25 3.82
N ALA A 360 -7.13 14.26 3.62
CA ALA A 360 -7.75 14.27 2.30
C ALA A 360 -7.69 15.66 1.65
N THR A 361 -8.05 15.79 0.37
CA THR A 361 -7.97 17.07 -0.36
C THR A 361 -8.96 18.13 0.12
N ASP A 362 -10.00 17.75 0.87
CA ASP A 362 -10.92 18.65 1.59
C ASP A 362 -10.36 19.13 2.95
N GLY A 363 -9.20 18.62 3.37
CA GLY A 363 -8.59 18.91 4.67
C GLY A 363 -9.08 18.00 5.81
N THR A 364 -10.03 17.08 5.57
CA THR A 364 -10.47 16.12 6.60
C THR A 364 -9.39 15.07 6.86
N LYS A 365 -9.37 14.55 8.09
CA LYS A 365 -8.55 13.38 8.43
C LYS A 365 -9.37 12.12 8.19
N LYS A 366 -8.81 11.18 7.42
CA LYS A 366 -9.45 9.91 7.06
C LYS A 366 -8.49 8.77 7.39
N GLU A 367 -9.02 7.69 7.94
CA GLU A 367 -8.26 6.45 8.13
C GLU A 367 -8.36 5.60 6.87
N VAL A 368 -7.24 5.07 6.37
CA VAL A 368 -7.15 4.34 5.09
C VAL A 368 -6.24 3.12 5.21
N ALA A 369 -6.56 2.06 4.49
CA ALA A 369 -5.76 0.83 4.46
C ALA A 369 -4.41 1.02 3.75
N VAL A 370 -3.39 0.28 4.21
CA VAL A 370 -2.03 0.32 3.68
C VAL A 370 -1.44 -1.08 3.48
N ASP A 371 -1.17 -1.43 2.22
CA ASP A 371 -0.42 -2.63 1.86
C ASP A 371 1.08 -2.37 2.07
N TRP A 372 1.62 -2.89 3.18
CA TRP A 372 3.06 -2.84 3.46
C TRP A 372 3.85 -3.87 2.64
N ASN A 373 4.90 -3.44 1.95
CA ASN A 373 5.84 -4.35 1.30
C ASN A 373 6.76 -5.01 2.34
N LEU A 374 6.25 -6.04 3.01
CA LEU A 374 6.87 -6.63 4.21
C LEU A 374 6.96 -8.16 4.18
N THR A 375 8.17 -8.67 3.99
CA THR A 375 8.51 -10.11 4.05
C THR A 375 9.09 -10.51 5.42
N LYS A 376 8.36 -10.17 6.50
CA LYS A 376 8.67 -10.43 7.93
C LYS A 376 9.93 -9.71 8.44
N VAL A 377 9.72 -8.75 9.36
CA VAL A 377 10.81 -8.02 10.04
C VAL A 377 11.61 -8.96 10.95
N ASN A 378 12.94 -8.96 10.83
CA ASN A 378 13.80 -9.73 11.72
C ASN A 378 14.27 -8.90 12.92
N THR A 379 13.43 -8.83 13.96
CA THR A 379 13.69 -8.07 15.20
C THR A 379 14.80 -8.67 16.08
N THR A 380 15.41 -9.80 15.69
CA THR A 380 16.61 -10.35 16.37
C THR A 380 17.89 -9.58 16.06
N LYS A 381 17.86 -8.61 15.14
CA LYS A 381 18.96 -7.68 14.88
C LYS A 381 18.54 -6.25 15.25
N PRO A 382 19.33 -5.52 16.06
CA PRO A 382 19.13 -4.09 16.27
C PRO A 382 19.34 -3.30 14.98
N GLY A 383 18.75 -2.10 14.91
CA GLY A 383 18.90 -1.18 13.78
C GLY A 383 17.61 -0.48 13.36
N ILE A 384 17.70 0.30 12.29
CA ILE A 384 16.57 1.02 11.69
C ILE A 384 16.08 0.24 10.47
N TYR A 385 14.80 -0.07 10.45
CA TYR A 385 14.13 -0.76 9.35
C TYR A 385 13.11 0.18 8.71
N ASN A 386 13.28 0.44 7.42
CA ASN A 386 12.37 1.30 6.65
C ASN A 386 11.49 0.43 5.75
N PHE A 387 10.17 0.65 5.81
CA PHE A 387 9.18 -0.07 5.02
C PHE A 387 8.39 0.91 4.17
N LEU A 388 8.18 0.57 2.91
CA LEU A 388 7.30 1.31 2.01
C LEU A 388 5.93 0.63 2.03
N GLY A 389 4.92 1.38 2.44
CA GLY A 389 3.51 1.02 2.31
C GLY A 389 2.90 1.73 1.11
N LYS A 390 2.08 1.02 0.33
CA LYS A 390 1.20 1.64 -0.66
C LYS A 390 -0.12 1.97 0.03
N ILE A 391 -0.61 3.20 -0.09
CA ILE A 391 -1.96 3.53 0.37
C ILE A 391 -2.93 2.94 -0.65
N ASN A 392 -3.81 2.06 -0.19
CA ASN A 392 -4.48 1.11 -1.07
C ASN A 392 -5.25 1.84 -2.16
N GLY A 393 -4.96 1.44 -3.41
CA GLY A 393 -5.58 1.97 -4.60
C GLY A 393 -5.17 3.39 -5.05
N THR A 394 -4.32 4.11 -4.33
CA THR A 394 -3.75 5.39 -4.81
C THR A 394 -2.37 5.22 -5.45
N ASP A 395 -1.80 6.28 -6.02
CA ASP A 395 -0.37 6.36 -6.37
C ASP A 395 0.52 6.69 -5.15
N LYS A 396 -0.09 7.09 -4.03
CA LYS A 396 0.62 7.59 -2.85
C LYS A 396 1.21 6.45 -2.04
N THR A 397 2.41 6.72 -1.51
CA THR A 397 3.15 5.81 -0.63
C THR A 397 3.37 6.47 0.72
N VAL A 398 3.48 5.64 1.75
CA VAL A 398 3.81 6.03 3.13
C VAL A 398 5.04 5.27 3.56
N TYR A 399 5.89 5.89 4.38
CA TYR A 399 7.04 5.23 4.97
C TYR A 399 6.76 4.91 6.44
N ALA A 400 7.06 3.69 6.86
CA ALA A 400 7.16 3.32 8.27
C ALA A 400 8.63 3.08 8.62
N THR A 401 9.09 3.78 9.66
CA THR A 401 10.41 3.61 10.26
C THR A 401 10.25 2.84 11.57
N LEU A 402 10.77 1.60 11.64
CA LEU A 402 10.88 0.86 12.90
C LEU A 402 12.30 0.95 13.43
N THR A 403 12.46 1.47 14.63
CA THR A 403 13.74 1.38 15.36
C THR A 403 13.72 0.17 16.29
N VAL A 404 14.57 -0.83 16.01
CA VAL A 404 14.83 -1.95 16.92
C VAL A 404 16.04 -1.59 17.78
N LYS A 405 15.80 -1.20 19.03
CA LYS A 405 16.89 -0.87 19.96
C LYS A 405 17.61 -2.14 20.43
N PRO A 406 18.95 -2.10 20.61
CA PRO A 406 19.68 -3.21 21.21
C PRO A 406 19.32 -3.41 22.68
N ILE A 407 19.69 -4.54 23.24
CA ILE A 407 19.57 -4.87 24.67
C ILE A 407 20.98 -5.06 25.29
N PRO A 408 21.12 -5.04 26.62
CA PRO A 408 22.42 -5.26 27.26
C PRO A 408 22.96 -6.68 26.96
N TYR A 409 24.16 -6.76 26.40
CA TYR A 409 24.84 -8.03 26.13
C TYR A 409 25.86 -8.38 27.22
N LYS A 410 26.64 -7.39 27.65
CA LYS A 410 27.68 -7.56 28.67
C LYS A 410 27.74 -6.31 29.55
N ILE A 411 27.70 -6.52 30.86
CA ILE A 411 28.02 -5.51 31.86
C ILE A 411 29.24 -6.02 32.61
N ASN A 412 30.24 -5.16 32.83
CA ASN A 412 31.43 -5.52 33.59
C ASN A 412 31.15 -5.44 35.10
N ASP A 413 31.90 -6.19 35.91
CA ASP A 413 31.96 -5.95 37.36
C ASP A 413 32.52 -4.54 37.61
N ILE A 414 31.85 -3.77 38.48
CA ILE A 414 32.29 -2.45 38.91
C ILE A 414 33.10 -2.62 40.19
N THR A 415 34.20 -1.86 40.31
CA THR A 415 34.97 -1.75 41.56
C THR A 415 35.17 -0.27 41.86
N ASP A 416 34.66 0.17 43.00
CA ASP A 416 34.78 1.55 43.50
C ASP A 416 35.46 1.56 44.86
N THR A 417 35.98 2.71 45.25
CA THR A 417 36.65 2.92 46.54
C THR A 417 36.10 4.18 47.21
N ALA A 418 35.87 4.14 48.52
CA ALA A 418 35.41 5.27 49.33
C ALA A 418 36.05 5.21 50.73
N ASP A 419 36.16 6.35 51.40
CA ASP A 419 36.74 6.40 52.75
C ASP A 419 35.67 6.27 53.84
N SER A 420 36.03 5.62 54.95
CA SER A 420 35.12 5.42 56.07
C SER A 420 34.63 6.76 56.64
N ARG A 421 33.31 6.87 56.87
CA ARG A 421 32.53 8.05 57.31
C ARG A 421 31.95 8.93 56.20
N GLU A 422 32.26 8.72 54.92
CA GLU A 422 31.60 9.42 53.80
C GLU A 422 30.36 8.67 53.27
N THR A 423 29.40 9.36 52.67
CA THR A 423 28.16 8.71 52.15
C THR A 423 28.26 8.43 50.65
N TYR A 424 28.81 7.25 50.31
CA TYR A 424 28.86 6.76 48.93
C TYR A 424 27.45 6.55 48.35
N GLN A 425 27.17 7.17 47.20
CA GLN A 425 25.93 6.99 46.44
C GLN A 425 26.11 5.84 45.45
N ILE A 426 25.32 4.78 45.59
CA ILE A 426 25.34 3.64 44.65
C ILE A 426 24.78 4.12 43.30
N PRO A 427 25.49 3.90 42.16
CA PRO A 427 25.11 4.49 40.88
C PRO A 427 23.79 3.92 40.33
N SER A 428 22.91 4.81 39.85
CA SER A 428 21.58 4.45 39.32
C SER A 428 21.60 3.87 37.90
N THR A 429 22.70 4.02 37.19
CA THR A 429 22.97 3.40 35.88
C THR A 429 24.32 2.71 35.87
N VAL A 430 24.53 1.83 34.90
CA VAL A 430 25.82 1.19 34.65
C VAL A 430 26.12 1.16 33.16
N THR A 431 27.39 1.24 32.78
CA THR A 431 27.81 1.16 31.38
C THR A 431 27.73 -0.28 30.88
N ALA A 432 26.79 -0.54 29.98
CA ALA A 432 26.62 -1.82 29.31
C ALA A 432 27.18 -1.80 27.89
N GLN A 433 27.85 -2.88 27.49
CA GLN A 433 28.02 -3.20 26.09
C GLN A 433 26.72 -3.81 25.57
N MET A 434 26.20 -3.22 24.51
CA MET A 434 24.93 -3.55 23.89
C MET A 434 25.11 -4.64 22.82
N THR A 435 24.02 -5.31 22.43
CA THR A 435 24.03 -6.40 21.43
C THR A 435 24.44 -6.02 20.01
N ASP A 436 24.52 -4.73 19.68
CA ASP A 436 25.09 -4.21 18.43
C ASP A 436 26.59 -3.83 18.55
N GLY A 437 27.18 -4.01 19.73
CA GLY A 437 28.57 -3.66 20.04
C GLY A 437 28.78 -2.24 20.55
N THR A 438 27.75 -1.40 20.57
CA THR A 438 27.80 -0.05 21.17
C THR A 438 27.88 -0.11 22.70
N TRP A 439 28.16 1.03 23.33
CA TRP A 439 28.12 1.18 24.80
C TRP A 439 27.06 2.20 25.19
N ALA A 440 26.30 1.92 26.23
CA ALA A 440 25.25 2.79 26.75
C ALA A 440 25.10 2.67 28.27
N GLU A 441 24.70 3.76 28.92
CA GLU A 441 24.24 3.73 30.31
C GLU A 441 22.86 3.09 30.39
N VAL A 442 22.71 2.06 31.23
CA VAL A 442 21.44 1.35 31.43
C VAL A 442 21.03 1.38 32.92
N PRO A 443 19.74 1.61 33.25
CA PRO A 443 19.28 1.64 34.64
C PRO A 443 19.51 0.32 35.37
N VAL A 444 19.97 0.40 36.62
CA VAL A 444 20.21 -0.75 37.48
C VAL A 444 19.38 -0.64 38.76
N ASN A 445 18.65 -1.72 39.08
CA ASN A 445 17.94 -1.88 40.35
C ASN A 445 18.80 -2.77 41.27
N TRP A 446 19.46 -2.15 42.24
CA TRP A 446 20.27 -2.84 43.25
C TRP A 446 19.41 -3.57 44.28
N ASP A 447 19.86 -4.75 44.71
CA ASP A 447 19.18 -5.57 45.72
C ASP A 447 19.07 -4.87 47.10
N TYR A 448 19.94 -3.88 47.36
CA TYR A 448 20.00 -3.10 48.60
C TYR A 448 20.25 -1.61 48.26
N GLY A 449 19.41 -0.72 48.78
CA GLY A 449 19.33 0.68 48.30
C GLY A 449 20.29 1.70 48.92
N THR A 450 20.95 1.40 50.05
CA THR A 450 21.92 2.30 50.70
C THR A 450 22.94 1.50 51.50
N GLN A 451 24.13 2.07 51.72
CA GLN A 451 25.06 1.63 52.77
C GLN A 451 25.66 2.84 53.49
N SER A 452 25.79 2.73 54.81
CA SER A 452 26.45 3.72 55.66
C SER A 452 27.88 3.25 55.93
N SER A 453 28.90 4.03 55.54
CA SER A 453 30.32 3.63 55.44
C SER A 453 31.05 3.45 56.78
N ASN A 454 30.31 3.18 57.85
CA ASN A 454 30.76 3.29 59.24
C ASN A 454 31.77 2.20 59.66
N LYS A 455 32.12 1.29 58.75
CA LYS A 455 33.06 0.18 58.96
C LYS A 455 33.89 -0.05 57.69
N PRO A 456 35.23 0.06 57.74
CA PRO A 456 36.11 -0.37 56.66
C PRO A 456 35.90 -1.84 56.28
N GLY A 457 36.14 -2.18 55.01
CA GLY A 457 35.95 -3.52 54.48
C GLY A 457 35.46 -3.54 53.03
N VAL A 458 35.35 -4.74 52.45
CA VAL A 458 34.87 -4.95 51.08
C VAL A 458 33.39 -5.32 51.11
N TYR A 459 32.57 -4.54 50.40
CA TYR A 459 31.13 -4.75 50.27
C TYR A 459 30.80 -5.15 48.84
N VAL A 460 29.89 -6.11 48.66
CA VAL A 460 29.46 -6.59 47.35
C VAL A 460 27.96 -6.38 47.19
N PHE A 461 27.58 -5.48 46.28
CA PHE A 461 26.20 -5.24 45.90
C PHE A 461 25.91 -6.00 44.60
N ASN A 462 24.74 -6.62 44.54
CA ASN A 462 24.23 -7.23 43.32
C ASN A 462 23.03 -6.41 42.83
N GLY A 463 22.93 -6.23 41.52
CA GLY A 463 21.87 -5.46 40.87
C GLY A 463 21.28 -6.18 39.68
N THR A 464 20.12 -5.72 39.24
CA THR A 464 19.37 -6.26 38.10
C THR A 464 19.14 -5.16 37.07
N VAL A 465 19.17 -5.53 35.79
CA VAL A 465 19.00 -4.62 34.64
C VAL A 465 17.99 -5.27 33.70
N ASP A 466 17.03 -4.50 33.17
CA ASP A 466 15.99 -5.08 32.30
C ASP A 466 16.59 -5.71 31.02
N LYS A 467 15.97 -6.81 30.59
CA LYS A 467 16.39 -7.71 29.50
C LYS A 467 17.81 -8.31 29.65
N TYR A 468 18.57 -8.01 30.71
CA TYR A 468 19.87 -8.63 30.99
C TYR A 468 19.70 -9.90 31.84
N SER A 469 20.30 -11.01 31.42
CA SER A 469 20.08 -12.33 32.02
C SER A 469 20.96 -12.67 33.24
N LYS A 470 21.81 -11.72 33.68
CA LYS A 470 22.74 -11.87 34.81
C LYS A 470 22.54 -10.74 35.80
N LYS A 471 22.94 -10.94 37.07
CA LYS A 471 23.12 -9.81 37.98
C LYS A 471 24.38 -9.02 37.62
N VAL A 472 24.32 -7.71 37.85
CA VAL A 472 25.48 -6.80 37.84
C VAL A 472 26.10 -6.82 39.24
N LYS A 473 27.43 -6.77 39.33
CA LYS A 473 28.16 -6.77 40.60
C LYS A 473 28.94 -5.47 40.77
N LEU A 474 28.73 -4.81 41.90
CA LEU A 474 29.55 -3.70 42.39
C LEU A 474 30.33 -4.16 43.61
N THR A 475 31.64 -3.93 43.59
CA THR A 475 32.56 -4.20 44.69
C THR A 475 33.01 -2.84 45.26
N LEU A 476 32.51 -2.47 46.43
CA LEU A 476 32.88 -1.21 47.10
C LEU A 476 33.91 -1.50 48.18
N ASN A 477 35.12 -0.98 47.99
CA ASN A 477 36.18 -1.03 48.98
C ASN A 477 36.06 0.20 49.90
N ILE A 478 35.76 -0.01 51.18
CA ILE A 478 35.75 1.08 52.16
C ILE A 478 37.07 1.07 52.93
N ASN A 479 37.91 2.08 52.70
CA ASN A 479 39.18 2.25 53.38
C ASN A 479 38.98 2.76 54.82
N PRO A 480 39.88 2.42 55.77
CA PRO A 480 40.00 3.18 57.01
C PRO A 480 40.53 4.59 56.71
N ALA A 481 39.90 5.62 57.27
CA ALA A 481 40.37 7.01 57.11
C ALA A 481 41.83 7.16 57.57
N SER A 482 42.74 7.54 56.66
CA SER A 482 44.19 7.53 56.89
C SER A 482 44.63 8.55 57.95
N ILE A 483 45.56 8.12 58.81
CA ILE A 483 46.11 8.93 59.90
C ILE A 483 47.57 9.29 59.57
N VAL A 484 47.93 10.57 59.70
CA VAL A 484 49.25 11.11 59.34
C VAL A 484 50.36 10.54 60.23
N ALA A 485 51.19 9.64 59.70
CA ALA A 485 52.31 9.04 60.43
C ALA A 485 53.39 10.10 60.72
N SER A 486 54.06 10.60 59.69
CA SER A 486 55.21 11.51 59.81
C SER A 486 55.29 12.46 58.63
N ILE A 487 55.58 13.73 58.91
CA ILE A 487 55.96 14.70 57.87
C ILE A 487 57.48 14.88 57.95
N PRO A 488 58.25 14.53 56.91
CA PRO A 488 59.69 14.73 56.89
C PRO A 488 60.05 16.22 56.71
N ASP A 489 61.07 16.70 57.42
CA ASP A 489 61.66 18.03 57.17
C ASP A 489 62.28 18.08 55.76
N PHE A 490 62.00 19.16 55.02
CA PHE A 490 62.49 19.36 53.66
C PHE A 490 64.00 19.68 53.62
N LYS A 491 64.73 18.96 52.77
CA LYS A 491 66.16 19.21 52.51
C LYS A 491 66.45 19.37 51.01
N LYS A 492 66.63 20.65 50.61
CA LYS A 492 67.08 21.20 49.32
C LYS A 492 66.00 21.34 48.23
N VAL A 493 65.87 22.58 47.77
CA VAL A 493 65.53 22.96 46.38
C VAL A 493 66.58 23.98 45.91
N PHE A 494 66.83 24.05 44.59
CA PHE A 494 67.68 25.09 43.97
C PHE A 494 66.79 26.05 43.16
N ALA A 495 67.01 27.37 43.29
CA ALA A 495 66.33 28.42 42.52
C ALA A 495 67.32 29.21 41.64
N THR A 496 66.87 30.24 40.92
CA THR A 496 67.74 31.23 40.24
C THR A 496 67.07 32.59 40.16
N THR A 497 67.85 33.65 40.38
CA THR A 497 67.39 35.05 40.38
C THR A 497 68.36 35.89 39.56
N ASP A 498 67.92 36.43 38.42
CA ASP A 498 68.80 37.15 37.49
C ASP A 498 68.93 38.65 37.78
N GLU A 499 68.05 39.25 38.59
CA GLU A 499 68.13 40.67 38.97
C GLU A 499 68.11 40.91 40.49
N MET A 500 68.87 41.92 40.94
CA MET A 500 68.93 42.34 42.34
C MET A 500 67.73 43.21 42.73
N ASN A 501 66.61 42.62 43.15
CA ASN A 501 65.77 43.18 44.24
C ASN A 501 64.63 42.30 44.77
N ASP A 502 64.22 41.23 44.07
CA ASP A 502 63.00 40.50 44.46
C ASP A 502 63.07 39.78 45.81
N TYR A 503 61.90 39.69 46.46
CA TYR A 503 61.68 38.91 47.67
C TYR A 503 61.33 37.47 47.32
N ILE A 504 62.15 36.54 47.80
CA ILE A 504 61.95 35.10 47.61
C ILE A 504 60.71 34.64 48.40
N SER A 505 59.54 34.74 47.75
CA SER A 505 58.23 34.40 48.30
C SER A 505 57.37 33.60 47.33
N SER A 506 57.65 33.68 46.01
CA SER A 506 57.08 32.84 44.95
C SER A 506 57.49 31.36 45.04
N ASP A 507 58.67 31.09 45.60
CA ASP A 507 59.38 29.81 45.50
C ASP A 507 59.27 28.95 46.78
N MET A 508 58.47 29.38 47.76
CA MET A 508 58.12 28.53 48.90
C MET A 508 57.00 27.57 48.50
N PRO A 509 57.15 26.26 48.74
CA PRO A 509 56.07 25.32 48.44
C PRO A 509 54.88 25.60 49.36
N SER A 510 53.70 25.79 48.77
CA SER A 510 52.45 25.91 49.52
C SER A 510 52.09 24.62 50.27
N GLN A 511 52.68 23.48 49.88
CA GLN A 511 52.36 22.15 50.40
C GLN A 511 53.60 21.35 50.81
N VAL A 512 53.45 20.52 51.84
CA VAL A 512 54.41 19.48 52.23
C VAL A 512 53.84 18.09 51.99
N ILE A 513 54.70 17.18 51.56
CA ILE A 513 54.34 15.77 51.37
C ILE A 513 54.52 15.04 52.70
N ALA A 514 53.42 14.64 53.32
CA ALA A 514 53.39 13.78 54.48
C ALA A 514 53.46 12.30 54.07
N LEU A 515 54.20 11.50 54.85
CA LEU A 515 54.14 10.04 54.75
C LEU A 515 52.99 9.52 55.63
N MET A 516 52.08 8.79 55.00
CA MET A 516 50.88 8.22 55.62
C MET A 516 51.18 6.84 56.23
N GLN A 517 50.32 6.35 57.14
CA GLN A 517 50.54 5.04 57.79
C GLN A 517 50.49 3.83 56.82
N ASP A 518 49.87 3.99 55.66
CA ASP A 518 49.85 3.02 54.55
C ASP A 518 51.13 3.05 53.68
N GLY A 519 52.06 3.96 53.96
CA GLY A 519 53.30 4.14 53.18
C GLY A 519 53.16 5.02 51.94
N SER A 520 51.96 5.56 51.67
CA SER A 520 51.74 6.55 50.61
C SER A 520 52.19 7.96 51.03
N SER A 521 52.24 8.85 50.04
CA SER A 521 52.75 10.21 50.16
C SER A 521 51.68 11.21 49.72
N THR A 522 51.18 12.04 50.64
CA THR A 522 50.05 12.96 50.42
C THR A 522 50.47 14.40 50.70
N ALA A 523 50.09 15.34 49.83
CA ALA A 523 50.38 16.76 50.00
C ALA A 523 49.34 17.43 50.93
N PHE A 524 49.83 18.27 51.85
CA PHE A 524 49.03 19.10 52.78
C PHE A 524 49.52 20.55 52.76
N ASP A 525 48.62 21.53 52.86
CA ASP A 525 48.96 22.95 52.84
C ASP A 525 49.79 23.38 54.09
N VAL A 526 50.59 24.44 53.94
CA VAL A 526 51.52 24.95 54.98
C VAL A 526 51.40 26.45 55.19
N ASP A 527 51.08 26.84 56.43
CA ASP A 527 51.26 28.20 56.92
C ASP A 527 52.72 28.42 57.33
N TRP A 528 53.48 29.19 56.54
CA TRP A 528 54.87 29.55 56.82
C TRP A 528 54.98 30.69 57.83
N ASP A 529 55.90 30.58 58.81
CA ASP A 529 56.10 31.58 59.85
C ASP A 529 56.49 32.94 59.25
N ALA A 530 55.91 34.04 59.72
CA ALA A 530 56.10 35.39 59.16
C ALA A 530 57.55 35.94 59.22
N ALA A 531 58.46 35.28 59.93
CA ALA A 531 59.90 35.58 59.90
C ALA A 531 60.63 34.96 58.68
N SER A 532 59.99 34.03 57.96
CA SER A 532 60.56 33.27 56.84
C SER A 532 60.59 34.04 55.51
N THR A 533 59.78 35.08 55.36
CA THR A 533 59.49 35.75 54.08
C THR A 533 60.43 36.91 53.71
N LEU A 534 61.47 37.17 54.53
CA LEU A 534 62.33 38.36 54.41
C LEU A 534 63.81 38.02 54.08
N ILE A 535 64.04 37.35 52.95
CA ILE A 535 65.37 37.18 52.36
C ILE A 535 65.55 38.18 51.22
N LYS A 536 66.51 39.11 51.35
CA LYS A 536 66.90 40.03 50.26
C LYS A 536 67.88 39.33 49.31
N GLY A 537 67.62 39.42 48.01
CA GLY A 537 68.34 38.73 46.92
C GLY A 537 69.79 39.18 46.67
N SER A 538 70.70 38.98 47.63
CA SER A 538 72.13 39.29 47.47
C SER A 538 73.07 38.30 48.19
N ARG A 539 72.62 37.07 48.46
CA ARG A 539 73.45 36.00 49.03
C ARG A 539 73.27 34.67 48.30
N LYS A 540 74.28 34.24 47.54
CA LYS A 540 74.42 32.83 47.16
C LYS A 540 74.77 32.04 48.42
N GLY A 541 73.98 31.03 48.78
CA GLY A 541 74.13 30.34 50.05
C GLY A 541 73.04 29.31 50.31
N THR A 542 72.84 28.95 51.58
CA THR A 542 71.82 28.00 52.02
C THR A 542 71.01 28.56 53.17
N HIS A 543 69.68 28.54 53.05
CA HIS A 543 68.73 29.15 54.00
C HIS A 543 67.77 28.10 54.59
N ILE A 544 67.32 28.29 55.84
CA ILE A 544 66.34 27.44 56.53
C ILE A 544 65.11 28.26 56.94
N LEU A 545 63.92 27.80 56.55
CA LEU A 545 62.61 28.41 56.83
C LEU A 545 61.71 27.44 57.65
N LYS A 546 60.63 27.93 58.27
CA LYS A 546 59.73 27.10 59.12
C LYS A 546 58.25 27.44 58.96
N GLY A 547 57.39 26.44 59.15
CA GLY A 547 55.94 26.54 59.03
C GLY A 547 55.17 25.47 59.81
N THR A 548 53.84 25.47 59.65
CA THR A 548 52.89 24.56 60.31
C THR A 548 51.83 24.06 59.33
N VAL A 549 51.43 22.79 59.41
CA VAL A 549 50.33 22.21 58.62
C VAL A 549 49.02 22.34 59.39
N PRO A 550 48.00 23.08 58.90
CA PRO A 550 46.76 23.30 59.65
C PRO A 550 46.01 22.02 60.01
N ASP A 551 45.84 21.10 59.05
CA ASP A 551 45.00 19.89 59.19
C ASP A 551 45.49 18.87 60.23
N CYS A 552 46.76 18.97 60.67
CA CYS A 552 47.34 18.05 61.64
C CYS A 552 48.19 18.70 62.75
N GLY A 553 48.36 20.03 62.73
CA GLY A 553 49.10 20.80 63.74
C GLY A 553 50.62 20.53 63.82
N LYS A 554 51.19 19.70 62.93
CA LYS A 554 52.63 19.40 62.91
C LYS A 554 53.42 20.55 62.26
N ARG A 555 54.63 20.80 62.78
CA ARG A 555 55.56 21.82 62.24
C ARG A 555 56.57 21.22 61.28
N VAL A 556 57.07 22.04 60.36
CA VAL A 556 57.99 21.66 59.28
C VAL A 556 59.09 22.70 59.06
N SER A 557 60.23 22.25 58.53
CA SER A 557 61.36 23.10 58.13
C SER A 557 61.71 22.89 56.64
N TYR A 558 62.19 23.94 55.96
CA TYR A 558 62.53 23.92 54.51
C TYR A 558 63.93 24.51 54.25
N LEU A 559 64.63 24.05 53.20
CA LEU A 559 66.06 24.34 52.93
C LEU A 559 66.32 24.69 51.44
N MET A 560 66.94 25.83 51.15
CA MET A 560 67.01 26.42 49.80
C MET A 560 68.44 26.81 49.34
N ILE A 561 68.79 26.62 48.05
CA ILE A 561 70.11 26.86 47.36
C ILE A 561 69.87 27.43 45.93
N VAL A 562 70.86 27.69 45.04
CA VAL A 562 70.68 28.46 43.76
C VAL A 562 71.62 28.07 42.54
N THR A 563 71.12 27.56 41.36
CA THR A 563 71.83 27.26 40.03
C THR A 563 70.88 26.76 38.86
N SER A 564 71.30 26.66 37.55
CA SER A 564 70.44 26.58 36.29
C SER A 564 70.63 25.44 35.19
N GLU A 565 69.64 25.27 34.25
CA GLU A 565 69.57 24.56 32.87
C GLU A 565 69.35 22.99 32.72
N GLY A 566 68.86 22.31 31.62
CA GLY A 566 68.16 22.59 30.30
C GLY A 566 68.06 21.39 29.23
N GLY A 567 67.05 21.28 28.30
CA GLY A 567 66.92 20.32 27.10
C GLY A 567 65.52 19.57 26.90
N VAL A 568 64.82 19.12 25.81
CA VAL A 568 64.71 18.99 24.27
C VAL A 568 65.38 17.84 23.42
N ASP A 569 64.86 17.21 22.30
CA ASP A 569 63.52 16.99 21.58
C ASP A 569 63.55 16.03 20.28
N LEU A 570 62.39 15.64 19.64
CA LEU A 570 62.03 15.04 18.28
C LEU A 570 61.89 13.48 17.93
N ASP A 571 61.18 13.07 16.82
CA ASP A 571 60.49 11.72 16.60
C ASP A 571 60.46 10.90 15.18
N PRO A 572 59.40 10.72 14.31
CA PRO A 572 58.93 9.38 13.73
C PRO A 572 58.76 9.10 12.18
N ASN A 573 58.53 7.80 11.72
CA ASN A 573 57.56 7.28 10.63
C ASN A 573 57.82 5.91 9.84
N ASN A 574 56.76 5.20 9.32
CA ASN A 574 56.47 4.79 7.86
C ASN A 574 55.78 3.41 7.42
N SER A 575 54.78 3.44 6.47
CA SER A 575 54.26 2.55 5.33
C SER A 575 53.91 1.01 5.30
N GLY A 576 52.89 0.56 4.48
CA GLY A 576 52.85 -0.78 3.75
C GLY A 576 51.51 -1.40 3.14
N ASN A 577 51.43 -1.72 1.82
CA ASN A 577 50.27 -1.99 0.87
C ASN A 577 49.80 -3.49 0.50
N SER A 578 48.62 -3.68 -0.19
CA SER A 578 48.28 -4.63 -1.34
C SER A 578 47.33 -5.90 -1.27
N GLY A 579 46.58 -6.26 -2.37
CA GLY A 579 45.79 -7.54 -2.60
C GLY A 579 44.74 -7.58 -3.78
N ASN A 580 44.37 -8.74 -4.42
CA ASN A 580 43.54 -8.81 -5.70
C ASN A 580 42.78 -10.17 -6.05
N ASN A 581 41.85 -10.17 -7.05
CA ASN A 581 41.15 -11.25 -7.86
C ASN A 581 39.87 -11.95 -7.29
N GLY A 582 38.95 -12.62 -8.05
CA GLY A 582 38.65 -12.75 -9.51
C GLY A 582 37.83 -14.04 -9.94
N GLY A 583 36.95 -14.04 -10.98
CA GLY A 583 36.28 -15.28 -11.54
C GLY A 583 35.03 -15.14 -12.48
N ASN A 584 34.69 -16.16 -13.32
CA ASN A 584 33.56 -16.18 -14.32
C ASN A 584 33.09 -17.63 -14.71
N SER A 585 31.83 -17.86 -15.13
CA SER A 585 31.35 -19.15 -15.72
C SER A 585 30.07 -19.01 -16.59
N ASN A 586 29.70 -20.05 -17.38
CA ASN A 586 28.70 -19.97 -18.46
C ASN A 586 27.77 -21.22 -18.54
N SER A 587 26.52 -21.09 -19.00
CA SER A 587 25.52 -22.19 -19.08
C SER A 587 24.50 -22.02 -20.24
N PRO A 588 23.68 -23.03 -20.63
CA PRO A 588 22.76 -22.96 -21.78
C PRO A 588 21.44 -22.20 -21.54
N SER A 589 20.66 -21.97 -22.62
CA SER A 589 19.32 -21.33 -22.65
C SER A 589 18.17 -22.35 -22.62
N ARG A 590 17.07 -22.02 -21.91
CA ARG A 590 15.83 -22.82 -21.81
C ARG A 590 14.73 -22.28 -22.75
N ASP A 591 14.17 -23.12 -23.61
CA ASP A 591 13.02 -22.72 -24.43
C ASP A 591 11.74 -22.49 -23.58
N ILE A 592 10.91 -21.53 -23.97
CA ILE A 592 9.62 -21.21 -23.35
C ILE A 592 8.44 -21.17 -24.35
N GLY A 593 8.66 -21.43 -25.64
CA GLY A 593 7.61 -21.45 -26.67
C GLY A 593 7.38 -20.13 -27.38
N GLU A 594 6.19 -19.97 -27.97
CA GLU A 594 5.82 -18.80 -28.78
C GLU A 594 5.16 -17.68 -27.93
N LEU A 595 5.57 -16.44 -28.22
CA LEU A 595 5.07 -15.22 -27.60
C LEU A 595 4.05 -14.53 -28.53
N SER A 596 3.14 -13.76 -27.93
CA SER A 596 2.22 -12.87 -28.66
C SER A 596 2.99 -12.01 -29.68
N PRO A 597 2.49 -11.86 -30.91
CA PRO A 597 3.18 -11.11 -31.95
C PRO A 597 3.24 -9.62 -31.67
N ILE A 598 4.22 -8.94 -32.27
CA ILE A 598 4.41 -7.47 -32.16
C ILE A 598 4.42 -6.82 -33.55
N VAL A 599 4.18 -5.51 -33.64
CA VAL A 599 4.26 -4.78 -34.91
C VAL A 599 5.73 -4.54 -35.28
N GLN A 600 6.03 -4.55 -36.58
CA GLN A 600 7.35 -4.31 -37.12
C GLN A 600 7.92 -2.94 -36.67
N GLY A 601 8.90 -3.00 -35.76
CA GLY A 601 9.55 -1.82 -35.17
C GLY A 601 9.23 -1.59 -33.69
N ASP A 602 8.29 -2.35 -33.11
CA ASP A 602 8.01 -2.35 -31.68
C ASP A 602 9.18 -2.95 -30.87
N VAL A 603 9.22 -2.61 -29.58
CA VAL A 603 10.15 -3.23 -28.64
C VAL A 603 9.67 -4.61 -28.20
N TYR A 604 10.58 -5.58 -28.14
CA TYR A 604 10.29 -6.94 -27.65
C TYR A 604 9.75 -6.92 -26.21
N PRO A 605 8.83 -7.83 -25.84
CA PRO A 605 8.22 -7.86 -24.52
C PRO A 605 9.26 -8.04 -23.42
N THR A 606 9.32 -7.10 -22.48
CA THR A 606 10.28 -7.10 -21.34
C THR A 606 9.81 -7.97 -20.16
N GLN A 607 8.67 -8.65 -20.30
CA GLN A 607 8.16 -9.64 -19.36
C GLN A 607 7.59 -10.84 -20.14
N ILE A 608 7.75 -12.04 -19.57
CA ILE A 608 7.29 -13.32 -20.10
C ILE A 608 6.62 -14.12 -18.98
N THR A 609 5.66 -14.96 -19.31
CA THR A 609 5.11 -15.94 -18.37
C THR A 609 5.98 -17.19 -18.39
N ASP A 610 6.50 -17.65 -17.24
CA ASP A 610 7.25 -18.90 -17.16
C ASP A 610 6.27 -20.10 -17.21
N PRO A 611 6.36 -20.99 -18.23
CA PRO A 611 5.37 -22.05 -18.44
C PRO A 611 5.39 -23.18 -17.38
N LEU A 612 6.40 -23.23 -16.50
CA LEU A 612 6.45 -24.19 -15.38
C LEU A 612 5.82 -23.64 -14.08
N THR A 613 5.62 -22.31 -13.99
CA THR A 613 5.12 -21.67 -12.75
C THR A 613 3.92 -20.75 -12.97
N ASN A 614 3.56 -20.49 -14.23
CA ASN A 614 2.53 -19.55 -14.68
C ASN A 614 2.67 -18.12 -14.10
N LYS A 615 3.90 -17.70 -13.77
CA LYS A 615 4.22 -16.38 -13.22
C LYS A 615 4.92 -15.51 -14.25
N LYS A 616 4.59 -14.21 -14.27
CA LYS A 616 5.30 -13.21 -15.08
C LYS A 616 6.67 -12.90 -14.47
N VAL A 617 7.72 -12.96 -15.30
CA VAL A 617 9.11 -12.68 -14.94
C VAL A 617 9.67 -11.67 -15.94
N LYS A 618 10.48 -10.70 -15.48
CA LYS A 618 11.16 -9.76 -16.38
C LYS A 618 12.24 -10.49 -17.19
N VAL A 619 12.44 -10.09 -18.44
CA VAL A 619 13.44 -10.66 -19.35
C VAL A 619 14.16 -9.56 -20.13
N THR A 620 15.46 -9.76 -20.33
CA THR A 620 16.30 -8.95 -21.20
C THR A 620 16.79 -9.84 -22.35
N TRP A 621 16.25 -9.62 -23.54
CA TRP A 621 16.69 -10.26 -24.78
C TRP A 621 18.11 -9.77 -25.15
N LYS A 622 18.94 -10.68 -25.65
CA LYS A 622 20.36 -10.45 -25.99
C LYS A 622 20.65 -10.68 -27.47
N THR A 623 19.94 -11.62 -28.08
CA THR A 623 20.07 -12.01 -29.49
C THR A 623 18.69 -12.32 -30.06
N GLY A 624 18.51 -12.06 -31.36
CA GLY A 624 17.30 -12.42 -32.10
C GLY A 624 17.68 -12.88 -33.49
N VAL A 625 17.32 -14.11 -33.85
CA VAL A 625 17.60 -14.72 -35.14
C VAL A 625 16.30 -14.90 -35.90
N SER A 626 16.22 -14.42 -37.14
CA SER A 626 15.06 -14.73 -37.99
C SER A 626 15.09 -16.21 -38.36
N ILE A 627 14.01 -16.93 -38.04
CA ILE A 627 13.86 -18.38 -38.32
C ILE A 627 12.86 -18.65 -39.45
N GLY A 628 12.21 -17.61 -39.97
CA GLY A 628 11.38 -17.68 -41.17
C GLY A 628 10.85 -16.31 -41.56
N THR A 629 10.63 -16.08 -42.84
CA THR A 629 9.91 -14.91 -43.38
C THR A 629 8.72 -15.40 -44.20
N SER A 630 7.56 -14.75 -44.09
CA SER A 630 6.49 -15.00 -45.05
C SER A 630 6.89 -14.33 -46.37
N SER A 631 7.39 -15.10 -47.32
CA SER A 631 7.71 -14.60 -48.67
C SER A 631 6.47 -14.03 -49.38
N ASN A 632 5.27 -14.48 -48.99
CA ASN A 632 3.99 -14.06 -49.55
C ASN A 632 3.06 -13.53 -48.44
N ILE A 633 3.07 -12.22 -48.18
CA ILE A 633 1.86 -11.56 -47.66
C ILE A 633 0.85 -11.61 -48.80
N THR A 634 -0.32 -12.22 -48.59
CA THR A 634 -1.32 -12.33 -49.67
C THR A 634 -1.88 -10.95 -50.03
N THR A 635 -2.25 -10.77 -51.30
CA THR A 635 -2.98 -9.57 -51.78
C THR A 635 -4.45 -9.54 -51.37
N ASP A 636 -4.94 -10.57 -50.69
CA ASP A 636 -6.31 -10.67 -50.19
C ASP A 636 -6.56 -9.69 -49.02
N ALA A 637 -7.38 -8.67 -49.26
CA ALA A 637 -7.74 -7.66 -48.28
C ALA A 637 -8.76 -8.14 -47.22
N SER A 638 -9.39 -9.31 -47.40
CA SER A 638 -10.34 -9.88 -46.44
C SER A 638 -9.67 -10.52 -45.23
N GLN A 639 -8.38 -10.89 -45.34
CA GLN A 639 -7.58 -11.41 -44.25
C GLN A 639 -7.31 -10.32 -43.19
N TYR A 640 -7.42 -10.68 -41.91
CA TYR A 640 -7.09 -9.77 -40.82
C TYR A 640 -5.57 -9.53 -40.70
N LEU A 641 -5.21 -8.32 -40.26
CA LEU A 641 -3.83 -7.92 -39.98
C LEU A 641 -3.16 -8.84 -38.94
N ASP A 642 -3.92 -9.26 -37.91
CA ASP A 642 -3.54 -10.19 -36.85
C ASP A 642 -2.96 -11.53 -37.34
N ASP A 643 -3.30 -11.96 -38.55
CA ASP A 643 -2.89 -13.24 -39.13
C ASP A 643 -1.66 -13.10 -40.05
N CYS A 644 -1.18 -11.87 -40.28
CA CYS A 644 -0.04 -11.59 -41.15
C CYS A 644 1.29 -11.69 -40.37
N ARG A 645 2.30 -12.38 -40.91
CA ARG A 645 3.58 -12.68 -40.23
C ARG A 645 4.79 -12.45 -41.13
N ILE A 646 5.22 -11.20 -41.32
CA ILE A 646 6.35 -10.88 -42.23
C ILE A 646 7.65 -11.61 -41.85
N ALA A 647 7.85 -11.83 -40.55
CA ALA A 647 8.94 -12.61 -40.00
C ALA A 647 8.47 -13.39 -38.77
N THR A 648 9.15 -14.49 -38.50
CA THR A 648 9.11 -15.23 -37.25
C THR A 648 10.52 -15.29 -36.71
N MET A 649 10.73 -14.79 -35.50
CA MET A 649 12.06 -14.64 -34.90
C MET A 649 12.20 -15.52 -33.66
N ARG A 650 13.37 -16.13 -33.49
CA ARG A 650 13.79 -16.79 -32.26
C ARG A 650 14.63 -15.82 -31.44
N LEU A 651 14.11 -15.39 -30.30
CA LEU A 651 14.79 -14.55 -29.33
C LEU A 651 15.54 -15.43 -28.33
N GLU A 652 16.72 -15.00 -27.89
CA GLU A 652 17.35 -15.51 -26.67
C GLU A 652 17.62 -14.37 -25.69
N GLY A 653 17.47 -14.65 -24.40
CA GLY A 653 17.53 -13.64 -23.35
C GLY A 653 17.87 -14.22 -21.99
N VAL A 654 17.82 -13.35 -20.98
CA VAL A 654 18.04 -13.73 -19.57
C VAL A 654 16.96 -13.09 -18.73
N THR A 655 16.34 -13.90 -17.88
CA THR A 655 15.36 -13.41 -16.90
C THR A 655 16.03 -12.62 -15.78
N SER A 656 15.26 -11.80 -15.06
CA SER A 656 15.68 -11.13 -13.82
C SER A 656 16.21 -12.07 -12.74
N ASN A 657 15.94 -13.37 -12.86
CA ASN A 657 16.34 -14.39 -11.90
C ASN A 657 17.62 -15.14 -12.38
N GLY A 658 18.29 -14.66 -13.42
CA GLY A 658 19.51 -15.23 -13.98
C GLY A 658 19.30 -16.38 -14.97
N THR A 659 18.12 -16.99 -15.03
CA THR A 659 17.80 -18.07 -15.98
C THR A 659 17.88 -17.55 -17.42
N LYS A 660 18.76 -18.15 -18.24
CA LYS A 660 18.79 -17.93 -19.68
C LYS A 660 17.59 -18.60 -20.34
N VAL A 661 16.93 -17.90 -21.27
CA VAL A 661 15.72 -18.37 -21.95
C VAL A 661 15.78 -18.13 -23.45
N ALA A 662 15.03 -18.91 -24.22
CA ALA A 662 14.79 -18.73 -25.65
C ALA A 662 13.29 -18.80 -25.95
N ALA A 663 12.81 -18.05 -26.94
CA ALA A 663 11.39 -17.99 -27.31
C ALA A 663 11.23 -17.71 -28.81
N THR A 664 10.06 -18.04 -29.36
CA THR A 664 9.67 -17.63 -30.73
C THR A 664 8.70 -16.45 -30.67
N ILE A 665 8.75 -15.53 -31.63
CA ILE A 665 7.80 -14.40 -31.74
C ILE A 665 7.47 -14.11 -33.21
N GLY A 666 6.19 -13.85 -33.49
CA GLY A 666 5.72 -13.38 -34.80
C GLY A 666 5.83 -11.86 -34.94
N ILE A 667 6.17 -11.38 -36.14
CA ILE A 667 6.21 -9.95 -36.48
C ILE A 667 5.07 -9.63 -37.46
N ILE A 668 4.15 -8.77 -37.04
CA ILE A 668 3.05 -8.20 -37.84
C ILE A 668 3.60 -7.03 -38.69
N PRO A 669 3.21 -6.87 -39.96
CA PRO A 669 3.69 -5.76 -40.80
C PRO A 669 3.31 -4.39 -40.22
N LYS A 670 4.19 -3.38 -40.39
CA LYS A 670 3.92 -2.03 -39.91
C LYS A 670 2.75 -1.38 -40.66
N VAL A 671 1.73 -0.96 -39.91
CA VAL A 671 0.65 -0.10 -40.41
C VAL A 671 1.17 1.31 -40.64
N ILE A 672 0.87 1.87 -41.82
CA ILE A 672 1.27 3.23 -42.24
C ILE A 672 0.07 4.16 -42.47
N GLY A 673 -1.16 3.63 -42.42
CA GLY A 673 -2.42 4.38 -42.47
C GLY A 673 -3.62 3.44 -42.33
N ILE A 674 -4.82 4.00 -42.16
CA ILE A 674 -6.09 3.27 -42.17
C ILE A 674 -6.99 3.88 -43.25
N THR A 675 -7.77 3.05 -43.96
CA THR A 675 -8.75 3.48 -44.97
C THR A 675 -10.07 2.71 -44.85
N SER A 676 -11.16 3.32 -45.30
CA SER A 676 -12.46 2.69 -45.56
C SER A 676 -12.54 2.11 -46.98
N ASP A 677 -11.81 2.70 -47.93
CA ASP A 677 -11.72 2.30 -49.33
C ASP A 677 -10.33 1.70 -49.62
N TYR A 678 -10.30 0.41 -49.94
CA TYR A 678 -9.10 -0.34 -50.32
C TYR A 678 -8.98 -0.51 -51.85
N THR A 679 -9.94 0.00 -52.62
CA THR A 679 -10.04 -0.18 -54.08
C THR A 679 -9.44 0.98 -54.87
N ASN A 680 -9.27 2.15 -54.25
CA ASN A 680 -8.69 3.33 -54.87
C ASN A 680 -7.14 3.31 -54.82
N PRO A 681 -6.45 3.18 -55.98
CA PRO A 681 -4.99 3.09 -56.01
C PRO A 681 -4.27 4.40 -55.67
N ASN A 682 -4.97 5.55 -55.68
CA ASN A 682 -4.38 6.86 -55.42
C ASN A 682 -4.26 7.22 -53.93
N ALA A 683 -4.53 6.29 -53.01
CA ALA A 683 -4.29 6.49 -51.57
C ALA A 683 -2.80 6.72 -51.21
N THR A 684 -1.88 6.51 -52.15
CA THR A 684 -0.43 6.70 -52.01
C THR A 684 0.04 8.16 -52.10
N ASN A 685 -0.42 9.04 -51.20
CA ASN A 685 0.38 10.19 -50.71
C ASN A 685 -0.33 11.02 -49.64
N THR A 686 0.08 10.87 -48.38
CA THR A 686 0.50 11.94 -47.44
C THR A 686 0.75 11.34 -46.07
N SER A 687 1.43 12.09 -45.19
CA SER A 687 1.65 11.69 -43.79
C SER A 687 0.32 11.66 -43.02
N TYR A 688 -0.33 10.50 -42.95
CA TYR A 688 -1.58 10.33 -42.19
C TYR A 688 -1.34 10.47 -40.68
N SER A 689 -1.48 11.70 -40.22
CA SER A 689 -1.66 12.01 -38.80
C SER A 689 -2.94 11.35 -38.29
N PRO A 690 -2.97 10.79 -37.05
CA PRO A 690 -4.18 10.24 -36.43
C PRO A 690 -5.27 11.30 -36.18
N THR A 691 -5.04 12.57 -36.54
CA THR A 691 -6.00 13.67 -36.45
C THR A 691 -6.89 13.84 -37.68
N THR A 692 -6.57 13.19 -38.82
CA THR A 692 -7.32 13.37 -40.08
C THR A 692 -8.50 12.38 -40.15
N PRO A 693 -9.76 12.83 -40.22
CA PRO A 693 -10.89 11.91 -40.20
C PRO A 693 -11.05 11.08 -41.47
N ILE A 694 -11.30 9.78 -41.30
CA ILE A 694 -11.54 8.84 -42.42
C ILE A 694 -12.96 9.04 -42.96
N PRO A 695 -13.17 9.41 -44.24
CA PRO A 695 -14.50 9.55 -44.80
C PRO A 695 -15.12 8.18 -45.12
N ILE A 696 -16.40 8.02 -44.82
CA ILE A 696 -17.22 6.85 -45.18
C ILE A 696 -18.54 7.36 -45.75
N THR A 697 -19.05 6.75 -46.81
CA THR A 697 -20.34 7.11 -47.42
C THR A 697 -21.29 5.91 -47.35
N ILE A 698 -22.52 6.16 -46.92
CA ILE A 698 -23.56 5.14 -46.72
C ILE A 698 -24.92 5.64 -47.23
N SER A 699 -25.68 4.77 -47.91
CA SER A 699 -27.03 5.08 -48.39
C SER A 699 -28.09 4.81 -47.30
N ALA A 700 -29.03 5.74 -47.13
CA ALA A 700 -29.86 5.81 -45.93
C ALA A 700 -31.16 4.99 -45.97
N SER A 701 -31.29 4.01 -45.06
CA SER A 701 -32.54 3.79 -44.31
C SER A 701 -32.28 2.98 -43.03
N GLY A 702 -32.94 3.32 -41.92
CA GLY A 702 -32.88 2.58 -40.67
C GLY A 702 -31.67 2.91 -39.77
N VAL A 703 -31.49 2.09 -38.72
CA VAL A 703 -30.44 2.24 -37.70
C VAL A 703 -29.16 1.55 -38.16
N ILE A 704 -28.01 2.24 -38.05
CA ILE A 704 -26.73 1.75 -38.57
C ILE A 704 -25.78 1.48 -37.41
N LYS A 705 -25.36 0.21 -37.29
CA LYS A 705 -24.32 -0.20 -36.35
C LYS A 705 -22.94 0.06 -36.94
N MET A 706 -21.97 0.34 -36.09
CA MET A 706 -20.59 0.53 -36.53
C MET A 706 -19.82 -0.79 -36.72
N GLU A 707 -20.27 -1.90 -36.13
CA GLU A 707 -19.65 -3.22 -36.30
C GLU A 707 -19.73 -3.76 -37.74
N ASP A 708 -20.71 -3.28 -38.52
CA ASP A 708 -20.86 -3.61 -39.95
C ASP A 708 -19.87 -2.83 -40.85
N ILE A 709 -19.20 -1.80 -40.32
CA ILE A 709 -18.28 -0.92 -41.06
C ILE A 709 -16.88 -1.51 -41.08
N LYS A 710 -16.40 -1.87 -42.28
CA LYS A 710 -15.05 -2.41 -42.50
C LYS A 710 -14.01 -1.30 -42.67
N LEU A 711 -12.94 -1.38 -41.89
CA LEU A 711 -11.73 -0.57 -42.03
C LEU A 711 -10.55 -1.46 -42.39
N TYR A 712 -9.58 -0.91 -43.13
CA TYR A 712 -8.41 -1.63 -43.63
C TYR A 712 -7.12 -0.89 -43.24
N ALA A 713 -6.16 -1.62 -42.69
CA ALA A 713 -4.79 -1.16 -42.52
C ALA A 713 -4.07 -1.12 -43.88
N ILE A 714 -3.45 0.02 -44.16
CA ILE A 714 -2.47 0.18 -45.22
C ILE A 714 -1.12 -0.28 -44.66
N ILE A 715 -0.51 -1.28 -45.28
CA ILE A 715 0.80 -1.83 -44.88
C ILE A 715 1.81 -1.74 -46.04
N SER A 716 3.09 -1.64 -45.71
CA SER A 716 4.17 -1.63 -46.70
C SER A 716 4.48 -3.06 -47.20
N ASN A 717 4.51 -3.27 -48.51
CA ASN A 717 5.08 -4.48 -49.11
C ASN A 717 6.61 -4.49 -48.87
N PRO A 718 7.23 -5.59 -48.38
CA PRO A 718 8.69 -5.75 -48.27
C PRO A 718 9.50 -5.41 -49.54
N GLN A 719 8.88 -5.42 -50.73
CA GLN A 719 9.47 -5.08 -52.02
C GLN A 719 9.36 -3.59 -52.39
N GLY A 720 8.60 -2.79 -51.62
CA GLY A 720 8.58 -1.31 -51.69
C GLY A 720 7.75 -0.66 -52.81
N VAL A 721 7.14 -1.41 -53.74
CA VAL A 721 6.52 -0.85 -54.96
C VAL A 721 5.00 -0.59 -54.85
N THR A 722 4.29 -1.23 -53.93
CA THR A 722 2.82 -1.11 -53.83
C THR A 722 2.36 -1.32 -52.38
N PRO A 723 1.44 -0.50 -51.82
CA PRO A 723 0.83 -0.80 -50.53
C PRO A 723 -0.07 -2.03 -50.62
N LEU A 724 -0.16 -2.79 -49.53
CA LEU A 724 -1.19 -3.82 -49.37
C LEU A 724 -2.22 -3.35 -48.33
N TYR A 725 -3.44 -3.90 -48.44
CA TYR A 725 -4.54 -3.63 -47.53
C TYR A 725 -4.88 -4.90 -46.75
N LYS A 726 -5.15 -4.78 -45.45
CA LYS A 726 -5.61 -5.89 -44.59
C LYS A 726 -6.72 -5.42 -43.68
N LEU A 727 -7.73 -6.26 -43.46
CA LEU A 727 -8.85 -5.95 -42.58
C LEU A 727 -8.33 -5.75 -41.14
N VAL A 728 -8.79 -4.70 -40.45
CA VAL A 728 -8.47 -4.48 -39.03
C VAL A 728 -9.66 -4.80 -38.14
N LYS A 729 -9.37 -5.21 -36.90
CA LYS A 729 -10.37 -5.29 -35.84
C LYS A 729 -10.54 -3.90 -35.22
N VAL A 730 -11.79 -3.45 -35.14
CA VAL A 730 -12.15 -2.24 -34.41
C VAL A 730 -12.64 -2.67 -33.04
N SER A 731 -11.85 -2.43 -32.01
CA SER A 731 -12.10 -2.87 -30.64
C SER A 731 -13.08 -1.98 -29.87
N LEU A 732 -13.34 -0.75 -30.35
CA LEU A 732 -14.43 0.10 -29.84
C LEU A 732 -14.85 1.15 -30.89
N TRP A 733 -16.16 1.44 -30.95
CA TRP A 733 -16.71 2.59 -31.68
C TRP A 733 -17.49 3.52 -30.74
N ASN A 734 -17.37 4.84 -30.94
CA ASN A 734 -18.09 5.85 -30.17
C ASN A 734 -18.75 6.91 -31.08
N PRO A 735 -20.10 7.00 -31.12
CA PRO A 735 -21.05 6.01 -30.59
C PRO A 735 -21.00 4.69 -31.39
N PRO A 736 -21.40 3.54 -30.81
CA PRO A 736 -21.38 2.24 -31.50
C PRO A 736 -22.52 2.06 -32.51
N VAL A 737 -23.48 2.98 -32.53
CA VAL A 737 -24.66 3.01 -33.40
C VAL A 737 -24.98 4.48 -33.70
N ILE A 738 -25.41 4.80 -34.93
CA ILE A 738 -26.06 6.09 -35.25
C ILE A 738 -27.48 5.90 -35.77
N SER A 739 -28.33 6.86 -35.43
CA SER A 739 -29.63 7.09 -36.08
C SER A 739 -29.43 8.18 -37.13
N PRO A 740 -29.52 7.88 -38.44
CA PRO A 740 -29.41 8.89 -39.49
C PRO A 740 -30.69 9.73 -39.57
N SER A 741 -30.77 10.78 -38.76
CA SER A 741 -31.88 11.76 -38.73
C SER A 741 -31.33 13.19 -38.74
N ASP A 742 -31.81 14.00 -39.69
CA ASP A 742 -31.49 15.42 -39.96
C ASP A 742 -30.01 15.83 -40.17
N SER A 743 -29.02 15.03 -39.75
CA SER A 743 -27.61 15.24 -40.09
C SER A 743 -27.16 14.39 -41.28
N ALA A 744 -26.51 15.05 -42.25
CA ALA A 744 -25.83 14.44 -43.39
C ALA A 744 -24.38 14.00 -43.10
N SER A 745 -23.84 14.25 -41.90
CA SER A 745 -22.45 13.89 -41.54
C SER A 745 -22.26 13.73 -40.02
N TYR A 746 -21.77 12.57 -39.60
CA TYR A 746 -21.48 12.24 -38.20
C TYR A 746 -19.98 11.99 -38.03
N THR A 747 -19.37 12.62 -37.02
CA THR A 747 -18.00 12.29 -36.60
C THR A 747 -18.07 11.29 -35.45
N VAL A 748 -17.43 10.14 -35.63
CA VAL A 748 -17.35 9.05 -34.64
C VAL A 748 -15.88 8.71 -34.40
N GLN A 749 -15.59 7.98 -33.31
CA GLN A 749 -14.22 7.56 -32.97
C GLN A 749 -14.10 6.04 -32.99
N ALA A 750 -13.01 5.52 -33.55
CA ALA A 750 -12.70 4.09 -33.65
C ALA A 750 -11.40 3.76 -32.89
N THR A 751 -11.43 2.80 -31.98
CA THR A 751 -10.21 2.18 -31.42
C THR A 751 -9.86 0.97 -32.29
N ILE A 752 -8.64 0.90 -32.81
CA ILE A 752 -8.25 -0.07 -33.84
C ILE A 752 -7.03 -0.86 -33.36
N ASP A 753 -7.12 -2.19 -33.41
CA ASP A 753 -6.06 -3.06 -32.94
C ASP A 753 -4.79 -2.91 -33.81
N TYR A 754 -3.62 -2.94 -33.16
CA TYR A 754 -2.29 -2.75 -33.77
C TYR A 754 -2.06 -1.39 -34.48
N TYR A 755 -2.98 -0.43 -34.37
CA TYR A 755 -2.80 0.93 -34.90
C TYR A 755 -2.66 1.98 -33.79
N ASN A 756 -1.55 2.73 -33.84
CA ASN A 756 -1.25 3.89 -33.01
C ASN A 756 -1.50 3.74 -31.49
N SER A 757 -1.32 2.51 -30.97
CA SER A 757 -1.24 2.16 -29.54
C SER A 757 -2.22 2.89 -28.60
N GLY A 758 -3.51 2.84 -28.91
CA GLY A 758 -4.58 3.33 -28.03
C GLY A 758 -5.06 4.77 -28.29
N VAL A 759 -4.56 5.47 -29.31
CA VAL A 759 -5.15 6.74 -29.76
C VAL A 759 -6.39 6.45 -30.63
N PRO A 760 -7.59 6.97 -30.29
CA PRO A 760 -8.77 6.82 -31.11
C PRO A 760 -8.61 7.49 -32.49
N VAL A 761 -9.13 6.83 -33.52
CA VAL A 761 -9.09 7.29 -34.91
C VAL A 761 -10.42 7.98 -35.26
N PRO A 762 -10.41 9.25 -35.70
CA PRO A 762 -11.62 9.93 -36.13
C PRO A 762 -12.12 9.36 -37.46
N VAL A 763 -13.42 9.15 -37.56
CA VAL A 763 -14.12 8.67 -38.75
C VAL A 763 -15.32 9.58 -39.01
N VAL A 764 -15.48 10.08 -40.24
CA VAL A 764 -16.59 10.93 -40.65
C VAL A 764 -17.49 10.15 -41.60
N ILE A 765 -18.66 9.78 -41.09
CA ILE A 765 -19.68 9.00 -41.80
C ILE A 765 -20.67 9.98 -42.42
N LYS A 766 -20.70 10.03 -43.76
CA LYS A 766 -21.64 10.81 -44.56
C LYS A 766 -22.83 9.95 -44.97
N VAL A 767 -24.01 10.47 -44.71
CA VAL A 767 -25.29 9.85 -45.07
C VAL A 767 -25.75 10.42 -46.40
N GLN A 768 -26.11 9.55 -47.35
CA GLN A 768 -26.65 9.88 -48.67
C GLN A 768 -28.07 9.33 -48.85
#